data_AF-A0A0K1E6L4-F1
#
_entry.id   AF-A0A0K1E6L4-F1
#
_cell.length_a   1.000
_cell.length_b   1.000
_cell.length_c   1.000
_cell.angle_alpha   90.00
_cell.angle_beta   90.00
_cell.angle_gamma   90.00
#
_symmetry.space_group_name_H-M   'P 1'
#
loop_
_entity.id
_entity.type
_entity.pdbx_description
1 polymer ?
#
loop_
_entity_poly.entity_id
_entity_poly.type
_entity_poly.pdbx_seq_one_letter_code
_entity_poly.pdbx_strand_id
1 'polypeptide(L)'
;MRPRPARTSSSGRFGRAGPLLLGALTVGAASCIVRTDFVPAAFNNGALDSKGDPFREPAAVRAEVVERLVWDEVIDGYFGQGSGSAPGHQVAPWLQRVAQSPTGFLEIASCAAFGAGPRCALAATTPEQGREEIKTRLRALTAVTAGEAVGPMCEGFGRPNWPVFERVLDEIRFRQAIARAARSVGEVLQEGLVDETAVLQGAERAFQHAAQYIGDRRWRRERDRHTTGLVVKGGAATGIFSAGVVWSVLHLIHGCMSDPTCGKGRDLRFKLLSGTSTGAMITTAVDRFNSATTAAERRAGLDDIPKWFTCYSLTDLFCVRSAPITRLFDIGDAAQKGVLEFDGIRKVLSSCVDERMQKNRSELILNTVEFRTGALYALSDQAELRSPACVVEAALASSLLPVIANPVVQLPVGLPYDPTQLDATEPSFLDGGIRSEIPLMPLARRGAERVLVVSSANSILGGTHRLRNALEIAQRYIDVSVGGVTESDLVHAKRHAESVRQAEIEACRERLREGDALCPPDSPCDAHKICETRAWSDACSRSQGLPPPSAPEELASPPPAPAAEDANEAQRVKRLGLDDTDVLAPPIEPFWRVMGVFRNESSVDSLNGYNFEPAELRRLFRAGAEQGRLRCLDIARLLGIPSDPSTVDAAMEAKLVRWCSPELPKNEALCGGITHAEGFRSCDQPAPDTLNACGVAPPLGACQTSR
;
A
#
# COMPACT_ATOMS: atom_id res chain seq x y z
N MET A 1 -42.84 -26.04 43.43
CA MET A 1 -43.98 -25.78 42.51
C MET A 1 -44.26 -24.28 42.48
N ARG A 2 -43.89 -23.63 41.38
CA ARG A 2 -44.26 -22.26 40.98
C ARG A 2 -44.38 -22.27 39.44
N PRO A 3 -45.43 -21.70 38.83
CA PRO A 3 -45.62 -21.82 37.38
C PRO A 3 -44.71 -20.84 36.62
N ARG A 4 -44.14 -21.32 35.52
CA ARG A 4 -43.42 -20.50 34.53
C ARG A 4 -44.41 -19.64 33.74
N PRO A 5 -44.07 -18.37 33.39
CA PRO A 5 -44.89 -17.59 32.49
C PRO A 5 -44.72 -18.06 31.03
N ALA A 6 -45.83 -18.04 30.31
CA ALA A 6 -45.95 -18.45 28.92
C ALA A 6 -45.16 -17.52 27.98
N ARG A 7 -44.34 -18.11 27.10
CA ARG A 7 -43.77 -17.44 25.93
C ARG A 7 -44.85 -17.34 24.85
N THR A 8 -45.28 -16.11 24.54
CA THR A 8 -46.05 -15.80 23.34
C THR A 8 -45.12 -15.82 22.12
N SER A 9 -45.32 -16.78 21.22
CA SER A 9 -44.67 -16.80 19.91
C SER A 9 -45.38 -15.83 18.96
N SER A 10 -44.69 -14.76 18.57
CA SER A 10 -45.12 -13.93 17.44
C SER A 10 -44.76 -14.65 16.14
N SER A 11 -45.73 -15.34 15.56
CA SER A 11 -45.62 -15.87 14.20
C SER A 11 -45.69 -14.70 13.21
N GLY A 12 -44.53 -14.24 12.75
CA GLY A 12 -44.43 -13.35 11.60
C GLY A 12 -44.92 -14.08 10.35
N ARG A 13 -46.09 -13.69 9.85
CA ARG A 13 -46.62 -14.11 8.55
C ARG A 13 -45.73 -13.54 7.44
N PHE A 14 -44.74 -14.30 6.97
CA PHE A 14 -44.16 -14.07 5.65
C PHE A 14 -45.21 -14.42 4.60
N GLY A 15 -45.70 -13.40 3.90
CA GLY A 15 -46.62 -13.55 2.78
C GLY A 15 -45.97 -14.29 1.64
N ARG A 16 -46.55 -15.43 1.27
CA ARG A 16 -46.29 -16.13 0.00
C ARG A 16 -46.75 -15.26 -1.17
N ALA A 17 -45.82 -14.52 -1.79
CA ALA A 17 -46.02 -13.82 -3.06
C ALA A 17 -45.10 -14.35 -4.18
N GLY A 18 -44.55 -15.56 -4.04
CA GLY A 18 -43.63 -16.16 -5.01
C GLY A 18 -44.23 -16.67 -6.34
N PRO A 19 -45.41 -17.30 -6.40
CA PRO A 19 -45.82 -17.98 -7.63
C PRO A 19 -46.50 -17.10 -8.69
N LEU A 20 -46.93 -15.88 -8.36
CA LEU A 20 -47.60 -14.98 -9.31
C LEU A 20 -46.63 -14.09 -10.10
N LEU A 21 -45.38 -13.93 -9.64
CA LEU A 21 -44.36 -13.12 -10.35
C LEU A 21 -43.72 -13.87 -11.54
N LEU A 22 -43.63 -15.20 -11.50
CA LEU A 22 -43.04 -15.99 -12.60
C LEU A 22 -43.94 -16.09 -13.84
N GLY A 23 -45.26 -15.98 -13.69
CA GLY A 23 -46.20 -16.05 -14.81
C GLY A 23 -46.20 -14.82 -15.72
N ALA A 24 -45.78 -13.65 -15.20
CA ALA A 24 -45.72 -12.41 -15.97
C ALA A 24 -44.42 -12.28 -16.79
N LEU A 25 -43.33 -12.93 -16.36
CA LEU A 25 -42.02 -12.83 -17.04
C LEU A 25 -41.90 -13.76 -18.26
N THR A 26 -42.59 -14.90 -18.28
CA THR A 26 -42.51 -15.87 -19.39
C THR A 26 -43.28 -15.43 -20.64
N VAL A 27 -44.27 -14.54 -20.52
CA VAL A 27 -45.01 -13.95 -21.67
C VAL A 27 -44.39 -12.61 -22.10
N GLY A 28 -43.64 -11.94 -21.22
CA GLY A 28 -42.99 -10.66 -21.50
C GLY A 28 -41.70 -10.74 -22.31
N ALA A 29 -41.02 -11.90 -22.39
CA ALA A 29 -39.71 -11.99 -23.06
C ALA A 29 -39.74 -11.74 -24.59
N ALA A 30 -40.92 -11.78 -25.22
CA ALA A 30 -41.10 -11.45 -26.63
C ALA A 30 -41.55 -10.00 -26.91
N SER A 31 -41.75 -9.17 -25.89
CA SER A 31 -42.22 -7.78 -26.06
C SER A 31 -41.52 -6.84 -25.08
N CYS A 32 -41.14 -5.66 -25.55
CA CYS A 32 -40.40 -4.61 -24.83
C CYS A 32 -41.12 -4.05 -23.58
N ILE A 33 -41.40 -4.87 -22.57
CA ILE A 33 -42.14 -4.49 -21.36
C ILE A 33 -41.47 -5.07 -20.10
N VAL A 34 -40.18 -4.76 -19.92
CA VAL A 34 -39.71 -4.44 -18.58
C VAL A 34 -39.70 -2.93 -18.53
N ARG A 35 -40.77 -2.33 -18.02
CA ARG A 35 -40.83 -0.88 -17.86
C ARG A 35 -39.85 -0.48 -16.77
N THR A 36 -39.17 0.65 -16.97
CA THR A 36 -38.19 1.20 -16.03
C THR A 36 -38.82 1.69 -14.73
N ASP A 37 -40.15 1.73 -14.61
CA ASP A 37 -40.90 2.08 -13.40
C ASP A 37 -40.70 1.08 -12.25
N PHE A 38 -40.32 -0.17 -12.55
CA PHE A 38 -39.91 -1.14 -11.53
C PHE A 38 -38.66 -0.72 -10.75
N VAL A 39 -37.74 0.03 -11.37
CA VAL A 39 -36.49 0.46 -10.74
C VAL A 39 -36.75 1.49 -9.63
N PRO A 40 -37.49 2.60 -9.86
CA PRO A 40 -37.95 3.48 -8.80
C PRO A 40 -38.83 2.80 -7.75
N ALA A 41 -39.66 1.83 -8.14
CA ALA A 41 -40.48 1.08 -7.18
C ALA A 41 -39.63 0.20 -6.25
N ALA A 42 -38.56 -0.43 -6.76
CA ALA A 42 -37.58 -1.13 -5.94
C ALA A 42 -36.83 -0.16 -5.02
N PHE A 43 -36.39 0.99 -5.53
CA PHE A 43 -35.74 2.04 -4.73
C PHE A 43 -36.63 2.56 -3.59
N ASN A 44 -37.88 2.89 -3.89
CA ASN A 44 -38.85 3.41 -2.92
C ASN A 44 -39.34 2.36 -1.90
N ASN A 45 -39.06 1.07 -2.12
CA ASN A 45 -39.31 -0.01 -1.15
C ASN A 45 -38.10 -0.26 -0.24
N GLY A 46 -37.19 0.70 -0.13
CA GLY A 46 -36.05 0.65 0.77
C GLY A 46 -34.83 -0.10 0.24
N ALA A 47 -34.71 -0.27 -1.08
CA ALA A 47 -33.48 -0.77 -1.70
C ALA A 47 -32.31 0.25 -1.61
N LEU A 48 -32.62 1.53 -1.38
CA LEU A 48 -31.63 2.59 -1.11
C LEU A 48 -31.58 3.01 0.36
N ASP A 49 -32.52 2.56 1.19
CA ASP A 49 -32.50 2.88 2.60
C ASP A 49 -31.38 2.07 3.26
N SER A 50 -30.38 2.79 3.78
CA SER A 50 -29.37 2.23 4.68
C SER A 50 -30.07 1.74 5.96
N LYS A 51 -30.62 0.53 5.90
CA LYS A 51 -30.83 -0.27 7.11
C LYS A 51 -29.41 -0.56 7.61
N GLY A 52 -29.10 -0.20 8.87
CA GLY A 52 -27.76 -0.41 9.44
C GLY A 52 -27.25 -1.82 9.12
N ASP A 53 -25.94 -1.99 8.95
CA ASP A 53 -25.30 -3.20 8.40
C ASP A 53 -26.04 -4.48 8.87
N PRO A 54 -26.91 -5.08 8.02
CA PRO A 54 -27.77 -6.16 8.46
C PRO A 54 -26.98 -7.46 8.71
N PHE A 55 -25.69 -7.44 8.42
CA PHE A 55 -24.82 -8.60 8.43
C PHE A 55 -23.89 -8.64 9.65
N ARG A 56 -23.78 -7.56 10.42
CA ARG A 56 -22.81 -7.45 11.53
C ARG A 56 -23.37 -6.84 12.79
N GLU A 57 -23.07 -7.46 13.92
CA GLU A 57 -23.34 -6.89 15.23
C GLU A 57 -22.52 -5.59 15.41
N PRO A 58 -23.14 -4.47 15.83
CA PRO A 58 -22.45 -3.18 15.96
C PRO A 58 -21.18 -3.26 16.81
N ALA A 59 -21.19 -4.03 17.90
CA ALA A 59 -20.02 -4.20 18.77
C ALA A 59 -18.81 -4.81 18.03
N ALA A 60 -19.03 -5.77 17.14
CA ALA A 60 -17.96 -6.39 16.36
C ALA A 60 -17.37 -5.41 15.34
N VAL A 61 -18.21 -4.57 14.72
CA VAL A 61 -17.76 -3.52 13.80
C VAL A 61 -16.90 -2.49 14.54
N ARG A 62 -17.32 -2.05 15.73
CA ARG A 62 -16.55 -1.10 16.56
C ARG A 62 -15.16 -1.64 16.90
N ALA A 63 -15.09 -2.90 17.32
CA ALA A 63 -13.81 -3.52 17.67
C ALA A 63 -12.91 -3.70 16.43
N GLU A 64 -13.47 -3.94 15.23
CA GLU A 64 -12.69 -3.96 13.98
C GLU A 64 -12.18 -2.57 13.57
N VAL A 65 -12.96 -1.51 13.80
CA VAL A 65 -12.49 -0.14 13.55
C VAL A 65 -11.24 0.13 14.36
N VAL A 66 -11.25 -0.19 15.66
CA VAL A 66 -10.06 -0.08 16.52
C VAL A 66 -8.93 -0.96 16.00
N GLU A 67 -9.22 -2.23 15.68
CA GLU A 67 -8.22 -3.18 15.21
C GLU A 67 -7.46 -2.64 13.99
N ARG A 68 -8.19 -2.12 12.99
CA ARG A 68 -7.61 -1.53 11.78
C ARG A 68 -6.78 -0.30 12.08
N LEU A 69 -7.28 0.63 12.90
CA LEU A 69 -6.57 1.86 13.26
C LEU A 69 -5.25 1.56 13.99
N VAL A 70 -5.25 0.59 14.89
CA VAL A 70 -4.03 0.17 15.60
C VAL A 70 -3.09 -0.54 14.64
N TRP A 71 -3.58 -1.53 13.88
CA TRP A 71 -2.80 -2.28 12.89
C TRP A 71 -2.05 -1.35 11.94
N ASP A 72 -2.77 -0.39 11.35
CA ASP A 72 -2.25 0.54 10.36
C ASP A 72 -1.05 1.38 10.83
N GLU A 73 -0.93 1.62 12.14
CA GLU A 73 0.13 2.44 12.73
C GLU A 73 1.32 1.61 13.25
N VAL A 74 1.09 0.36 13.66
CA VAL A 74 2.11 -0.45 14.36
C VAL A 74 2.94 -1.36 13.44
N ILE A 75 2.51 -1.55 12.20
CA ILE A 75 3.17 -2.41 11.18
C ILE A 75 4.31 -1.73 10.39
N ASP A 76 4.88 -0.66 10.94
CA ASP A 76 6.01 0.09 10.38
C ASP A 76 7.25 -0.81 10.11
N GLY A 77 8.27 -0.26 9.49
CA GLY A 77 9.55 -0.93 9.27
C GLY A 77 10.46 -0.86 10.50
N TYR A 78 10.93 -2.01 10.96
CA TYR A 78 11.88 -2.16 12.07
C TYR A 78 13.15 -2.87 11.61
N PHE A 79 14.25 -2.70 12.37
CA PHE A 79 15.44 -3.55 12.19
C PHE A 79 15.21 -4.93 12.80
N GLY A 80 14.61 -4.97 13.99
CA GLY A 80 14.29 -6.14 14.78
C GLY A 80 13.05 -6.91 14.33
N GLN A 81 12.76 -6.98 13.03
CA GLN A 81 11.66 -7.77 12.46
C GLN A 81 12.15 -9.10 11.87
N GLY A 82 11.25 -10.08 11.75
CA GLY A 82 11.56 -11.40 11.24
C GLY A 82 12.38 -12.29 12.20
N SER A 83 12.52 -13.57 11.83
CA SER A 83 13.25 -14.59 12.60
C SER A 83 14.78 -14.42 12.62
N GLY A 84 15.35 -13.54 11.79
CA GLY A 84 16.79 -13.31 11.67
C GLY A 84 17.37 -12.27 12.64
N SER A 85 16.56 -11.73 13.56
CA SER A 85 16.96 -10.66 14.47
C SER A 85 17.61 -11.21 15.75
N ALA A 86 18.60 -10.48 16.28
CA ALA A 86 19.32 -10.88 17.49
C ALA A 86 18.35 -11.08 18.68
N PRO A 87 18.60 -12.09 19.56
CA PRO A 87 17.78 -12.28 20.76
C PRO A 87 17.69 -10.99 21.58
N GLY A 88 16.47 -10.59 21.96
CA GLY A 88 16.21 -9.36 22.73
C GLY A 88 16.01 -8.08 21.90
N HIS A 89 16.27 -8.10 20.59
CA HIS A 89 16.00 -6.97 19.68
C HIS A 89 14.70 -7.14 18.87
N GLN A 90 14.03 -8.28 19.00
CA GLN A 90 12.81 -8.57 18.26
C GLN A 90 11.62 -7.72 18.73
N VAL A 91 10.98 -7.00 17.79
CA VAL A 91 9.82 -6.12 18.06
C VAL A 91 8.53 -6.92 18.25
N ALA A 92 8.37 -8.06 17.59
CA ALA A 92 7.19 -8.93 17.71
C ALA A 92 6.86 -9.31 19.17
N PRO A 93 7.82 -9.74 20.02
CA PRO A 93 7.58 -9.92 21.45
C PRO A 93 7.10 -8.66 22.21
N TRP A 94 7.47 -7.46 21.77
CA TRP A 94 7.01 -6.22 22.43
C TRP A 94 5.54 -5.99 22.13
N LEU A 95 5.13 -6.15 20.86
CA LEU A 95 3.74 -6.11 20.43
C LEU A 95 2.90 -7.17 21.17
N GLN A 96 3.41 -8.40 21.28
CA GLN A 96 2.72 -9.47 22.01
C GLN A 96 2.50 -9.12 23.49
N ARG A 97 3.46 -8.47 24.15
CA ARG A 97 3.33 -8.02 25.53
C ARG A 97 2.31 -6.89 25.68
N VAL A 98 2.23 -5.96 24.72
CA VAL A 98 1.15 -4.95 24.70
C VAL A 98 -0.21 -5.64 24.56
N ALA A 99 -0.30 -6.64 23.68
CA ALA A 99 -1.55 -7.36 23.45
C ALA A 99 -2.05 -8.14 24.67
N GLN A 100 -1.14 -8.63 25.53
CA GLN A 100 -1.48 -9.31 26.78
C GLN A 100 -1.98 -8.34 27.87
N SER A 101 -1.81 -7.03 27.70
CA SER A 101 -2.28 -6.01 28.63
C SER A 101 -2.77 -4.75 27.90
N PRO A 102 -3.89 -4.85 27.15
CA PRO A 102 -4.39 -3.75 26.33
C PRO A 102 -4.88 -2.55 27.16
N THR A 103 -5.04 -2.71 28.48
CA THR A 103 -5.44 -1.64 29.41
C THR A 103 -4.47 -0.46 29.36
N GLY A 104 -3.16 -0.71 29.28
CA GLY A 104 -2.17 0.38 29.17
C GLY A 104 -2.37 1.21 27.90
N PHE A 105 -2.75 0.56 26.79
CA PHE A 105 -3.11 1.25 25.55
C PHE A 105 -4.42 2.04 25.69
N LEU A 106 -5.46 1.45 26.28
CA LEU A 106 -6.74 2.11 26.54
C LEU A 106 -6.57 3.38 27.39
N GLU A 107 -5.72 3.35 28.41
CA GLU A 107 -5.43 4.53 29.22
C GLU A 107 -4.84 5.66 28.38
N ILE A 108 -3.85 5.37 27.53
CA ILE A 108 -3.24 6.35 26.64
C ILE A 108 -4.27 6.91 25.64
N ALA A 109 -5.09 6.04 25.03
CA ALA A 109 -6.12 6.44 24.08
C ALA A 109 -7.23 7.28 24.76
N SER A 110 -7.61 6.93 25.99
CA SER A 110 -8.57 7.69 26.78
C SER A 110 -8.03 9.07 27.17
N CYS A 111 -6.74 9.15 27.53
CA CYS A 111 -6.07 10.43 27.77
C CYS A 111 -6.04 11.31 26.51
N ALA A 112 -5.80 10.71 25.35
CA ALA A 112 -5.82 11.42 24.06
C ALA A 112 -7.23 11.91 23.68
N ALA A 113 -8.28 11.11 23.96
CA ALA A 113 -9.67 11.43 23.64
C ALA A 113 -10.26 12.55 24.52
N PHE A 114 -10.00 12.49 25.83
CA PHE A 114 -10.75 13.28 26.81
C PHE A 114 -9.91 14.30 27.58
N GLY A 115 -8.59 14.33 27.39
CA GLY A 115 -7.70 15.13 28.24
C GLY A 115 -7.79 14.66 29.70
N ALA A 116 -7.87 15.59 30.66
CA ALA A 116 -8.02 15.25 32.08
C ALA A 116 -9.36 14.54 32.40
N GLY A 117 -9.30 13.43 33.14
CA GLY A 117 -10.49 12.63 33.48
C GLY A 117 -10.19 11.47 34.44
N PRO A 118 -11.11 10.51 34.63
CA PRO A 118 -10.93 9.40 35.57
C PRO A 118 -9.67 8.54 35.30
N ARG A 119 -9.16 8.57 34.06
CA ARG A 119 -8.00 7.78 33.60
C ARG A 119 -6.80 8.60 33.18
N CYS A 120 -6.92 9.93 33.21
CA CYS A 120 -5.86 10.88 32.91
C CYS A 120 -5.81 11.87 34.06
N ALA A 121 -4.70 11.95 34.79
CA ALA A 121 -4.65 12.69 36.04
C ALA A 121 -5.34 14.06 35.95
N LEU A 122 -6.24 14.38 36.89
CA LEU A 122 -6.97 15.67 36.96
C LEU A 122 -6.03 16.88 37.00
N ALA A 123 -4.75 16.68 37.31
CA ALA A 123 -3.71 17.69 37.26
C ALA A 123 -3.35 18.15 35.83
N ALA A 124 -3.79 17.43 34.78
CA ALA A 124 -3.61 17.81 33.38
C ALA A 124 -4.65 18.85 32.92
N THR A 125 -4.67 20.00 33.58
CA THR A 125 -5.58 21.11 33.29
C THR A 125 -5.27 21.85 32.00
N THR A 126 -4.07 21.67 31.43
CA THR A 126 -3.65 22.24 30.15
C THR A 126 -3.31 21.18 29.10
N PRO A 127 -3.38 21.50 27.79
CA PRO A 127 -2.95 20.59 26.72
C PRO A 127 -1.50 20.09 26.88
N GLU A 128 -0.60 20.92 27.39
CA GLU A 128 0.80 20.57 27.63
C GLU A 128 0.93 19.52 28.73
N GLN A 129 0.22 19.69 29.84
CA GLN A 129 0.21 18.70 30.92
C GLN A 129 -0.40 17.38 30.45
N GLY A 130 -1.45 17.42 29.61
CA GLY A 130 -2.02 16.23 28.98
C GLY A 130 -1.02 15.51 28.05
N ARG A 131 -0.23 16.27 27.28
CA ARG A 131 0.86 15.71 26.45
C ARG A 131 1.94 15.05 27.30
N GLU A 132 2.35 15.66 28.40
CA GLU A 132 3.36 15.09 29.31
C GLU A 132 2.85 13.85 30.05
N GLU A 133 1.57 13.82 30.44
CA GLU A 133 0.94 12.62 31.01
C GLU A 133 0.89 11.46 30.00
N ILE A 134 0.47 11.74 28.75
CA ILE A 134 0.49 10.76 27.65
C ILE A 134 1.92 10.24 27.44
N LYS A 135 2.92 11.12 27.39
CA LYS A 135 4.34 10.72 27.28
C LYS A 135 4.76 9.84 28.44
N THR A 136 4.37 10.17 29.67
CA THR A 136 4.71 9.40 30.88
C THR A 136 4.12 7.99 30.82
N ARG A 137 2.84 7.86 30.50
CA ARG A 137 2.16 6.56 30.35
C ARG A 137 2.75 5.75 29.21
N LEU A 138 3.05 6.39 28.11
CA LEU A 138 3.67 5.75 26.95
C LEU A 138 5.08 5.24 27.28
N ARG A 139 5.88 6.00 28.02
CA ARG A 139 7.19 5.54 28.54
C ARG A 139 7.01 4.35 29.48
N ALA A 140 6.07 4.41 30.42
CA ALA A 140 5.81 3.30 31.34
C ALA A 140 5.40 2.02 30.58
N LEU A 141 4.48 2.13 29.62
CA LEU A 141 4.08 1.00 28.78
C LEU A 141 5.27 0.43 27.99
N THR A 142 6.04 1.29 27.32
CA THR A 142 7.19 0.85 26.51
C THR A 142 8.37 0.33 27.33
N ALA A 143 8.59 0.83 28.54
CA ALA A 143 9.59 0.30 29.46
C ALA A 143 9.23 -1.13 29.91
N VAL A 144 7.96 -1.41 30.18
CA VAL A 144 7.50 -2.76 30.56
C VAL A 144 7.51 -3.72 29.37
N THR A 145 7.15 -3.23 28.17
CA THR A 145 7.04 -4.10 26.99
C THR A 145 8.33 -4.21 26.20
N ALA A 146 8.98 -3.12 25.82
CA ALA A 146 10.23 -3.20 25.09
C ALA A 146 11.41 -3.42 26.06
N GLY A 147 11.41 -2.77 27.23
CA GLY A 147 12.61 -2.57 28.04
C GLY A 147 13.45 -1.41 27.50
N GLU A 148 14.34 -0.87 28.32
CA GLU A 148 15.22 0.22 27.90
C GLU A 148 16.48 -0.33 27.21
N ALA A 149 16.85 0.30 26.09
CA ALA A 149 18.19 0.08 25.54
C ALA A 149 19.26 0.62 26.50
N VAL A 150 20.24 -0.22 26.83
CA VAL A 150 21.35 0.12 27.74
C VAL A 150 22.67 0.04 26.99
N GLY A 151 23.52 1.05 27.20
CA GLY A 151 24.87 1.11 26.65
C GLY A 151 25.07 2.24 25.64
N PRO A 152 26.33 2.62 25.35
CA PRO A 152 26.62 3.71 24.44
C PRO A 152 26.35 3.31 22.98
N MET A 153 25.77 4.23 22.21
CA MET A 153 25.57 4.08 20.77
C MET A 153 26.88 4.07 19.98
N CYS A 154 27.94 4.64 20.55
CA CYS A 154 29.26 4.66 19.96
C CYS A 154 30.22 3.82 20.81
N GLU A 155 30.84 2.84 20.17
CA GLU A 155 31.91 2.03 20.74
C GLU A 155 33.30 2.66 20.47
N GLY A 156 34.32 2.17 21.18
CA GLY A 156 35.70 2.63 21.07
C GLY A 156 36.16 2.80 19.61
N PHE A 157 36.99 3.82 19.38
CA PHE A 157 37.47 4.26 18.04
C PHE A 157 36.41 4.90 17.13
N GLY A 158 35.29 5.38 17.69
CA GLY A 158 34.32 6.17 16.93
C GLY A 158 33.50 5.36 15.95
N ARG A 159 33.16 4.11 16.32
CA ARG A 159 32.33 3.23 15.51
C ARG A 159 30.94 3.06 16.13
N PRO A 160 29.87 2.95 15.33
CA PRO A 160 28.54 2.66 15.87
C PRO A 160 28.47 1.28 16.51
N ASN A 161 27.92 1.23 17.73
CA ASN A 161 27.44 0.00 18.37
C ASN A 161 26.11 -0.40 17.73
N TRP A 162 26.18 -1.09 16.59
CA TRP A 162 24.97 -1.38 15.80
C TRP A 162 23.84 -2.08 16.57
N PRO A 163 24.10 -3.10 17.41
CA PRO A 163 23.04 -3.70 18.24
C PRO A 163 22.29 -2.69 19.12
N VAL A 164 23.01 -1.78 19.80
CA VAL A 164 22.38 -0.73 20.61
C VAL A 164 21.68 0.30 19.72
N PHE A 165 22.32 0.69 18.62
CA PHE A 165 21.82 1.69 17.70
C PHE A 165 20.49 1.29 17.07
N GLU A 166 20.42 0.10 16.47
CA GLU A 166 19.19 -0.42 15.87
C GLU A 166 18.10 -0.62 16.90
N ARG A 167 18.46 -1.08 18.10
CA ARG A 167 17.52 -1.29 19.21
C ARG A 167 16.90 0.02 19.69
N VAL A 168 17.68 1.09 19.84
CA VAL A 168 17.14 2.41 20.22
C VAL A 168 16.24 2.97 19.14
N LEU A 169 16.63 2.86 17.86
CA LEU A 169 15.78 3.34 16.76
C LEU A 169 14.45 2.59 16.68
N ASP A 170 14.45 1.27 16.89
CA ASP A 170 13.22 0.48 16.95
C ASP A 170 12.39 0.83 18.19
N GLU A 171 13.00 1.08 19.35
CA GLU A 171 12.30 1.53 20.56
C GLU A 171 11.58 2.87 20.31
N ILE A 172 12.27 3.84 19.68
CA ILE A 172 11.70 5.14 19.31
C ILE A 172 10.51 4.94 18.37
N ARG A 173 10.68 4.14 17.31
CA ARG A 173 9.62 3.85 16.34
C ARG A 173 8.41 3.20 16.97
N PHE A 174 8.64 2.15 17.75
CA PHE A 174 7.60 1.42 18.46
C PHE A 174 6.80 2.33 19.40
N ARG A 175 7.50 3.19 20.15
CA ARG A 175 6.87 4.19 21.02
C ARG A 175 6.00 5.16 20.23
N GLN A 176 6.51 5.71 19.12
CA GLN A 176 5.75 6.65 18.29
C GLN A 176 4.57 5.98 17.57
N ALA A 177 4.71 4.73 17.14
CA ALA A 177 3.62 3.96 16.55
C ALA A 177 2.46 3.76 17.54
N ILE A 178 2.74 3.39 18.79
CA ILE A 178 1.72 3.29 19.83
C ILE A 178 1.05 4.65 20.09
N ALA A 179 1.83 5.75 20.14
CA ALA A 179 1.28 7.08 20.35
C ALA A 179 0.31 7.51 19.25
N ARG A 180 0.65 7.24 17.98
CA ARG A 180 -0.22 7.54 16.83
C ARG A 180 -1.46 6.67 16.84
N ALA A 181 -1.31 5.35 17.06
CA ALA A 181 -2.43 4.42 17.20
C ALA A 181 -3.41 4.88 18.29
N ALA A 182 -2.89 5.27 19.47
CA ALA A 182 -3.71 5.72 20.59
C ALA A 182 -4.43 7.05 20.27
N ARG A 183 -3.81 7.95 19.52
CA ARG A 183 -4.45 9.20 19.06
C ARG A 183 -5.59 8.91 18.09
N SER A 184 -5.34 8.11 17.05
CA SER A 184 -6.36 7.74 16.07
C SER A 184 -7.54 7.02 16.71
N VAL A 185 -7.28 6.12 17.67
CA VAL A 185 -8.34 5.47 18.47
C VAL A 185 -9.04 6.46 19.40
N GLY A 186 -8.29 7.40 19.99
CA GLY A 186 -8.82 8.46 20.84
C GLY A 186 -9.83 9.35 20.12
N GLU A 187 -9.57 9.72 18.87
CA GLU A 187 -10.48 10.50 18.01
C GLU A 187 -11.83 9.79 17.83
N VAL A 188 -11.82 8.52 17.41
CA VAL A 188 -13.08 7.75 17.22
C VAL A 188 -13.79 7.38 18.53
N LEU A 189 -13.04 7.27 19.64
CA LEU A 189 -13.59 7.10 20.98
C LEU A 189 -14.29 8.37 21.46
N GLN A 190 -13.70 9.54 21.20
CA GLN A 190 -14.28 10.84 21.53
C GLN A 190 -15.57 11.10 20.75
N GLU A 191 -15.63 10.66 19.49
CA GLU A 191 -16.84 10.74 18.65
C GLU A 191 -17.93 9.73 19.05
N GLY A 192 -17.65 8.80 19.96
CA GLY A 192 -18.59 7.75 20.37
C GLY A 192 -18.82 6.68 19.30
N LEU A 193 -17.96 6.63 18.28
CA LEU A 193 -17.99 5.58 17.26
C LEU A 193 -17.58 4.23 17.83
N VAL A 194 -16.69 4.24 18.83
CA VAL A 194 -16.24 3.06 19.57
C VAL A 194 -16.42 3.27 21.07
N ASP A 195 -16.45 2.18 21.83
CA ASP A 195 -16.49 2.19 23.28
C ASP A 195 -15.25 1.50 23.86
N GLU A 196 -15.05 1.59 25.18
CA GLU A 196 -13.86 1.04 25.83
C GLU A 196 -13.70 -0.47 25.65
N THR A 197 -14.82 -1.21 25.55
CA THR A 197 -14.79 -2.66 25.32
C THR A 197 -14.29 -2.95 23.90
N ALA A 198 -14.76 -2.19 22.91
CA ALA A 198 -14.25 -2.26 21.55
C ALA A 198 -12.76 -1.88 21.48
N VAL A 199 -12.31 -0.90 22.27
CA VAL A 199 -10.88 -0.52 22.34
C VAL A 199 -10.02 -1.66 22.86
N LEU A 200 -10.42 -2.31 23.96
CA LEU A 200 -9.66 -3.44 24.54
C LEU A 200 -9.56 -4.61 23.55
N GLN A 201 -10.71 -5.04 22.99
CA GLN A 201 -10.78 -6.18 22.08
C GLN A 201 -10.08 -5.90 20.74
N GLY A 202 -10.28 -4.71 20.18
CA GLY A 202 -9.66 -4.31 18.92
C GLY A 202 -8.16 -4.14 19.05
N ALA A 203 -7.68 -3.50 20.12
CA ALA A 203 -6.25 -3.33 20.36
C ALA A 203 -5.55 -4.67 20.61
N GLU A 204 -6.13 -5.55 21.44
CA GLU A 204 -5.59 -6.90 21.67
C GLU A 204 -5.40 -7.66 20.34
N ARG A 205 -6.45 -7.72 19.51
CA ARG A 205 -6.40 -8.39 18.20
C ARG A 205 -5.36 -7.75 17.28
N ALA A 206 -5.32 -6.42 17.19
CA ALA A 206 -4.36 -5.72 16.35
C ALA A 206 -2.92 -5.96 16.77
N PHE A 207 -2.61 -5.89 18.07
CA PHE A 207 -1.26 -6.12 18.56
C PHE A 207 -0.85 -7.59 18.43
N GLN A 208 -1.75 -8.55 18.63
CA GLN A 208 -1.49 -9.97 18.35
C GLN A 208 -1.21 -10.21 16.87
N HIS A 209 -2.08 -9.70 16.00
CA HIS A 209 -1.92 -9.82 14.56
C HIS A 209 -0.61 -9.16 14.09
N ALA A 210 -0.33 -7.94 14.56
CA ALA A 210 0.91 -7.24 14.24
C ALA A 210 2.14 -7.97 14.76
N ALA A 211 2.09 -8.56 15.95
CA ALA A 211 3.19 -9.37 16.48
C ALA A 211 3.49 -10.57 15.57
N GLN A 212 2.46 -11.29 15.13
CA GLN A 212 2.63 -12.40 14.20
C GLN A 212 3.22 -11.92 12.87
N TYR A 213 2.63 -10.90 12.28
CA TYR A 213 3.08 -10.35 11.00
C TYR A 213 4.53 -9.84 11.06
N ILE A 214 4.88 -9.01 12.05
CA ILE A 214 6.25 -8.49 12.22
C ILE A 214 7.24 -9.63 12.53
N GLY A 215 6.80 -10.67 13.22
CA GLY A 215 7.60 -11.87 13.51
C GLY A 215 7.90 -12.71 12.28
N ASP A 216 6.94 -12.83 11.36
CA ASP A 216 7.04 -13.62 10.13
C ASP A 216 7.59 -12.82 8.93
N ARG A 217 7.71 -11.50 9.07
CA ARG A 217 8.15 -10.56 8.02
C ARG A 217 9.54 -10.89 7.51
N ARG A 218 9.69 -10.95 6.18
CA ARG A 218 10.91 -11.39 5.49
C ARG A 218 11.79 -10.25 5.01
N TRP A 219 11.18 -9.12 4.61
CA TRP A 219 11.96 -7.91 4.40
C TRP A 219 12.30 -7.30 5.76
N ARG A 220 13.34 -6.46 5.81
CA ARG A 220 13.73 -5.71 7.02
C ARG A 220 14.34 -4.39 6.65
N ARG A 221 14.32 -3.43 7.58
CA ARG A 221 15.05 -2.18 7.39
C ARG A 221 16.55 -2.47 7.36
N GLU A 222 17.26 -1.78 6.47
CA GLU A 222 18.71 -1.91 6.29
C GLU A 222 19.40 -0.62 6.74
N ARG A 223 20.62 -0.76 7.28
CA ARG A 223 21.43 0.34 7.84
C ARG A 223 21.87 1.31 6.75
N ASP A 224 22.41 0.73 5.68
CA ASP A 224 23.08 1.40 4.56
C ASP A 224 22.11 1.76 3.43
N ARG A 225 20.83 1.38 3.52
CA ARG A 225 19.88 1.52 2.41
C ARG A 225 18.50 1.91 2.85
N HIS A 226 17.89 2.72 2.00
CA HIS A 226 16.50 3.06 2.12
C HIS A 226 15.59 1.89 1.75
N THR A 227 14.46 1.78 2.44
CA THR A 227 13.37 0.88 2.05
C THR A 227 12.68 1.44 0.81
N THR A 228 12.98 0.86 -0.36
CA THR A 228 12.38 1.29 -1.63
C THR A 228 11.11 0.51 -1.92
N GLY A 229 10.02 1.21 -2.24
CA GLY A 229 8.75 0.63 -2.66
C GLY A 229 8.35 1.00 -4.08
N LEU A 230 7.48 0.17 -4.67
CA LEU A 230 6.82 0.40 -5.96
C LEU A 230 5.31 0.43 -5.75
N VAL A 231 4.65 1.48 -6.22
CA VAL A 231 3.19 1.55 -6.33
C VAL A 231 2.81 1.60 -7.79
N VAL A 232 1.89 0.73 -8.20
CA VAL A 232 1.36 0.74 -9.56
C VAL A 232 -0.15 0.97 -9.52
N LYS A 233 -0.58 2.06 -10.16
CA LYS A 233 -1.99 2.42 -10.32
C LYS A 233 -2.74 1.36 -11.15
N GLY A 234 -4.04 1.23 -10.90
CA GLY A 234 -4.95 0.56 -11.81
C GLY A 234 -5.12 1.24 -13.18
N GLY A 235 -5.93 0.63 -14.06
CA GLY A 235 -6.25 1.23 -15.35
C GLY A 235 -6.68 0.26 -16.47
N ALA A 236 -7.06 -0.98 -16.19
CA ALA A 236 -7.41 -1.97 -17.23
C ALA A 236 -6.35 -1.97 -18.38
N ALA A 237 -6.78 -1.84 -19.64
CA ALA A 237 -5.86 -1.79 -20.77
C ALA A 237 -4.92 -0.56 -20.78
N THR A 238 -5.26 0.55 -20.11
CA THR A 238 -4.32 1.68 -20.00
C THR A 238 -3.14 1.36 -19.09
N GLY A 239 -3.30 0.41 -18.17
CA GLY A 239 -2.24 -0.08 -17.28
C GLY A 239 -1.02 -0.65 -18.02
N ILE A 240 -1.14 -0.99 -19.31
CA ILE A 240 -0.02 -1.46 -20.13
C ILE A 240 1.09 -0.40 -20.28
N PHE A 241 0.74 0.90 -20.22
CA PHE A 241 1.73 1.97 -20.10
C PHE A 241 2.60 1.77 -18.86
N SER A 242 1.97 1.52 -17.70
CA SER A 242 2.68 1.31 -16.44
C SER A 242 3.57 0.07 -16.49
N ALA A 243 3.12 -1.00 -17.16
CA ALA A 243 3.93 -2.21 -17.37
C ALA A 243 5.21 -1.90 -18.15
N GLY A 244 5.14 -1.05 -19.18
CA GLY A 244 6.29 -0.59 -19.94
C GLY A 244 7.31 0.19 -19.10
N VAL A 245 6.82 1.13 -18.27
CA VAL A 245 7.67 1.89 -17.35
C VAL A 245 8.39 0.93 -16.38
N VAL A 246 7.64 0.04 -15.73
CA VAL A 246 8.17 -0.92 -14.77
C VAL A 246 9.19 -1.84 -15.43
N TRP A 247 8.92 -2.34 -16.65
CA TRP A 247 9.87 -3.15 -17.40
C TRP A 247 11.22 -2.44 -17.62
N SER A 248 11.21 -1.17 -18.01
CA SER A 248 12.43 -0.34 -18.14
C SER A 248 13.19 -0.24 -16.81
N VAL A 249 12.47 -0.03 -15.70
CA VAL A 249 13.07 0.04 -14.36
C VAL A 249 13.70 -1.30 -13.94
N LEU A 250 13.04 -2.42 -14.21
CA LEU A 250 13.58 -3.73 -13.87
C LEU A 250 14.82 -4.07 -14.74
N HIS A 251 14.89 -3.58 -15.98
CA HIS A 251 16.09 -3.66 -16.81
C HIS A 251 17.29 -2.93 -16.18
N LEU A 252 17.06 -1.73 -15.62
CA LEU A 252 18.07 -1.00 -14.85
C LEU A 252 18.54 -1.79 -13.63
N ILE A 253 17.61 -2.32 -12.84
CA ILE A 253 17.90 -3.14 -11.64
C ILE A 253 18.70 -4.39 -12.03
N HIS A 254 18.25 -5.14 -13.03
CA HIS A 254 18.94 -6.33 -13.53
C HIS A 254 20.35 -5.99 -14.04
N GLY A 255 20.49 -4.89 -14.80
CA GLY A 255 21.75 -4.44 -15.34
C GLY A 255 22.79 -4.16 -14.25
N CYS A 256 22.41 -3.38 -13.24
CA CYS A 256 23.30 -3.08 -12.12
C CYS A 256 23.59 -4.31 -11.25
N MET A 257 22.58 -5.12 -10.90
CA MET A 257 22.78 -6.32 -10.08
C MET A 257 23.60 -7.41 -10.77
N SER A 258 23.67 -7.39 -12.10
CA SER A 258 24.50 -8.33 -12.88
C SER A 258 25.90 -7.81 -13.14
N ASP A 259 26.18 -6.54 -12.82
CA ASP A 259 27.50 -5.92 -12.99
C ASP A 259 28.30 -5.96 -11.67
N PRO A 260 29.54 -6.49 -11.65
CA PRO A 260 30.33 -6.61 -10.44
C PRO A 260 30.69 -5.29 -9.74
N THR A 261 30.74 -4.17 -10.48
CA THR A 261 31.07 -2.85 -9.92
C THR A 261 29.86 -2.18 -9.28
N CYS A 262 28.67 -2.47 -9.79
CA CYS A 262 27.42 -1.88 -9.31
C CYS A 262 26.72 -2.78 -8.27
N GLY A 263 26.59 -4.07 -8.58
CA GLY A 263 25.82 -5.04 -7.80
C GLY A 263 26.52 -5.62 -6.56
N LYS A 264 27.82 -5.37 -6.35
CA LYS A 264 28.56 -5.98 -5.23
C LYS A 264 27.94 -5.61 -3.88
N GLY A 265 27.27 -6.59 -3.27
CA GLY A 265 26.56 -6.45 -2.00
C GLY A 265 25.23 -5.70 -2.10
N ARG A 266 24.83 -5.17 -3.26
CA ARG A 266 23.62 -4.35 -3.42
C ARG A 266 22.42 -5.19 -3.85
N ASP A 267 21.36 -5.11 -3.05
CA ASP A 267 20.03 -5.61 -3.38
C ASP A 267 19.18 -4.39 -3.74
N LEU A 268 18.95 -4.20 -5.04
CA LEU A 268 18.22 -3.05 -5.59
C LEU A 268 16.75 -3.35 -5.88
N ARG A 269 16.30 -4.55 -5.50
CA ARG A 269 14.90 -4.93 -5.64
C ARG A 269 14.02 -4.06 -4.74
N PHE A 270 12.83 -3.74 -5.22
CA PHE A 270 11.81 -3.10 -4.38
C PHE A 270 11.45 -4.03 -3.22
N LYS A 271 11.50 -3.51 -1.99
CA LYS A 271 11.17 -4.25 -0.77
C LYS A 271 9.67 -4.30 -0.51
N LEU A 272 8.94 -3.30 -1.01
CA LEU A 272 7.49 -3.19 -0.88
C LEU A 272 6.87 -2.99 -2.25
N LEU A 273 5.85 -3.76 -2.58
CA LEU A 273 5.15 -3.71 -3.87
C LEU A 273 3.66 -3.54 -3.56
N SER A 274 3.01 -2.51 -4.09
CA SER A 274 1.57 -2.31 -3.91
C SER A 274 0.89 -2.00 -5.22
N GLY A 275 -0.18 -2.73 -5.50
CA GLY A 275 -0.91 -2.60 -6.75
C GLY A 275 -2.41 -2.75 -6.56
N THR A 276 -3.15 -2.14 -7.48
CA THR A 276 -4.59 -2.35 -7.65
C THR A 276 -4.90 -2.51 -9.13
N SER A 277 -5.97 -3.21 -9.48
CA SER A 277 -6.35 -3.54 -10.86
C SER A 277 -5.18 -4.12 -11.67
N THR A 278 -4.99 -3.71 -12.91
CA THR A 278 -3.81 -4.05 -13.71
C THR A 278 -2.48 -3.78 -12.99
N GLY A 279 -2.43 -2.79 -12.08
CA GLY A 279 -1.28 -2.54 -11.22
C GLY A 279 -0.97 -3.70 -10.28
N ALA A 280 -1.98 -4.40 -9.76
CA ALA A 280 -1.82 -5.63 -8.97
C ALA A 280 -1.13 -6.73 -9.79
N MET A 281 -1.53 -6.91 -11.05
CA MET A 281 -0.86 -7.87 -11.96
C MET A 281 0.60 -7.49 -12.22
N ILE A 282 0.88 -6.20 -12.43
CA ILE A 282 2.24 -5.69 -12.64
C ILE A 282 3.10 -5.92 -11.40
N THR A 283 2.61 -5.64 -10.20
CA THR A 283 3.35 -5.88 -8.96
C THR A 283 3.59 -7.36 -8.70
N THR A 284 2.64 -8.24 -9.06
CA THR A 284 2.86 -9.71 -9.01
C THR A 284 3.97 -10.14 -9.96
N ALA A 285 4.04 -9.57 -11.17
CA ALA A 285 5.13 -9.84 -12.11
C ALA A 285 6.50 -9.34 -11.57
N VAL A 286 6.51 -8.18 -10.90
CA VAL A 286 7.71 -7.66 -10.22
C VAL A 286 8.13 -8.57 -9.07
N ASP A 287 7.18 -9.11 -8.31
CA ASP A 287 7.48 -10.03 -7.21
C ASP A 287 8.07 -11.36 -7.73
N ARG A 288 7.58 -11.85 -8.89
CA ARG A 288 8.23 -12.95 -9.61
C ARG A 288 9.65 -12.62 -10.04
N PHE A 289 9.90 -11.41 -10.57
CA PHE A 289 11.26 -10.96 -10.86
C PHE A 289 12.14 -10.93 -9.60
N ASN A 290 11.56 -10.54 -8.45
CA ASN A 290 12.28 -10.48 -7.18
C ASN A 290 12.61 -11.87 -6.61
N SER A 291 11.86 -12.92 -6.95
CA SER A 291 12.10 -14.30 -6.47
C SER A 291 13.27 -14.99 -7.15
N ALA A 292 13.74 -14.45 -8.26
CA ALA A 292 14.91 -14.97 -8.96
C ALA A 292 16.19 -14.85 -8.12
N THR A 293 16.88 -15.98 -8.00
CA THR A 293 18.14 -16.10 -7.26
C THR A 293 19.36 -15.92 -8.15
N THR A 294 19.21 -16.16 -9.46
CA THR A 294 20.26 -16.02 -10.46
C THR A 294 19.99 -14.90 -11.46
N ALA A 295 21.02 -14.45 -12.17
CA ALA A 295 20.86 -13.45 -13.24
C ALA A 295 20.02 -13.98 -14.41
N ALA A 296 20.15 -15.27 -14.75
CA ALA A 296 19.37 -15.91 -15.81
C ALA A 296 17.87 -15.99 -15.45
N GLU A 297 17.54 -16.37 -14.22
CA GLU A 297 16.15 -16.35 -13.73
C GLU A 297 15.57 -14.94 -13.74
N ARG A 298 16.35 -13.92 -13.31
CA ARG A 298 15.90 -12.51 -13.39
C ARG A 298 15.64 -12.08 -14.83
N ARG A 299 16.49 -12.53 -15.77
CA ARG A 299 16.29 -12.26 -17.20
C ARG A 299 15.00 -12.90 -17.71
N ALA A 300 14.72 -14.15 -17.36
CA ALA A 300 13.46 -14.80 -17.72
C ALA A 300 12.24 -14.02 -17.18
N GLY A 301 12.29 -13.57 -15.92
CA GLY A 301 11.23 -12.73 -15.35
C GLY A 301 11.05 -11.38 -16.07
N LEU A 302 12.13 -10.79 -16.60
CA LEU A 302 12.04 -9.59 -17.44
C LEU A 302 11.36 -9.86 -18.79
N ASP A 303 11.66 -11.00 -19.39
CA ASP A 303 11.14 -11.38 -20.70
C ASP A 303 9.66 -11.80 -20.61
N ASP A 304 9.21 -12.28 -19.45
CA ASP A 304 7.80 -12.61 -19.16
C ASP A 304 6.88 -11.37 -19.19
N ILE A 305 7.33 -10.22 -18.68
CA ILE A 305 6.50 -9.00 -18.57
C ILE A 305 5.95 -8.51 -19.91
N PRO A 306 6.76 -8.24 -20.95
CA PRO A 306 6.22 -7.77 -22.22
C PRO A 306 5.30 -8.83 -22.86
N LYS A 307 5.51 -10.12 -22.61
CA LYS A 307 4.61 -11.18 -23.08
C LYS A 307 3.23 -11.07 -22.42
N TRP A 308 3.16 -10.93 -21.09
CA TRP A 308 1.89 -10.83 -20.36
C TRP A 308 1.05 -9.64 -20.80
N PHE A 309 1.70 -8.53 -21.11
CA PHE A 309 1.04 -7.24 -21.29
C PHE A 309 0.90 -6.81 -22.75
N THR A 310 1.50 -7.53 -23.71
CA THR A 310 1.41 -7.16 -25.14
C THR A 310 1.01 -8.28 -26.09
N CYS A 311 1.04 -9.54 -25.65
CA CYS A 311 0.76 -10.67 -26.53
C CYS A 311 -0.63 -11.30 -26.38
N TYR A 312 -1.46 -10.84 -25.44
CA TYR A 312 -2.76 -11.46 -25.17
C TYR A 312 -3.89 -10.49 -25.49
N SER A 313 -4.92 -11.02 -26.16
CA SER A 313 -6.11 -10.29 -26.56
C SER A 313 -7.25 -10.46 -25.55
N LEU A 314 -8.36 -9.77 -25.78
CA LEU A 314 -9.56 -9.87 -24.95
C LEU A 314 -10.09 -11.33 -24.87
N THR A 315 -10.10 -12.08 -25.97
CA THR A 315 -10.59 -13.47 -25.98
C THR A 315 -9.71 -14.44 -25.21
N ASP A 316 -8.43 -14.09 -25.08
CA ASP A 316 -7.49 -14.90 -24.32
C ASP A 316 -7.69 -14.65 -22.83
N LEU A 317 -7.78 -13.37 -22.44
CA LEU A 317 -7.79 -12.94 -21.05
C LEU A 317 -9.13 -13.14 -20.34
N PHE A 318 -10.24 -13.13 -21.08
CA PHE A 318 -11.60 -13.18 -20.54
C PHE A 318 -12.48 -14.19 -21.29
N CYS A 319 -13.52 -14.65 -20.62
CA CYS A 319 -14.66 -15.33 -21.24
C CYS A 319 -15.97 -14.63 -20.88
N VAL A 320 -16.98 -14.83 -21.72
CA VAL A 320 -18.33 -14.28 -21.53
C VAL A 320 -19.27 -15.38 -21.05
N ARG A 321 -20.01 -15.12 -19.97
CA ARG A 321 -21.15 -15.95 -19.57
C ARG A 321 -22.38 -15.56 -20.38
N SER A 322 -22.69 -16.36 -21.39
CA SER A 322 -23.90 -16.15 -22.21
C SER A 322 -25.14 -16.64 -21.46
N ALA A 323 -25.93 -15.70 -20.94
CA ALA A 323 -27.22 -15.96 -20.33
C ALA A 323 -28.20 -14.80 -20.58
N PRO A 324 -29.51 -15.01 -20.44
CA PRO A 324 -30.49 -13.94 -20.56
C PRO A 324 -30.18 -12.79 -19.60
N ILE A 325 -30.25 -11.54 -20.06
CA ILE A 325 -29.95 -10.34 -19.25
C ILE A 325 -30.80 -10.27 -17.97
N THR A 326 -31.97 -10.91 -17.96
CA THR A 326 -32.84 -11.04 -16.79
C THR A 326 -32.14 -11.71 -15.61
N ARG A 327 -31.15 -12.59 -15.85
CA ARG A 327 -30.38 -13.24 -14.77
C ARG A 327 -29.51 -12.29 -13.96
N LEU A 328 -29.16 -11.11 -14.50
CA LEU A 328 -28.51 -10.05 -13.71
C LEU A 328 -29.44 -9.44 -12.65
N PHE A 329 -30.76 -9.69 -12.77
CA PHE A 329 -31.79 -9.19 -11.86
C PHE A 329 -32.43 -10.31 -11.04
N ASP A 330 -32.02 -11.58 -11.24
CA ASP A 330 -32.47 -12.71 -10.43
C ASP A 330 -31.88 -12.63 -9.00
N ILE A 331 -32.48 -13.36 -8.06
CA ILE A 331 -32.06 -13.43 -6.65
C ILE A 331 -31.72 -14.88 -6.31
N GLY A 332 -30.74 -15.11 -5.44
CA GLY A 332 -30.30 -16.43 -4.98
C GLY A 332 -29.40 -17.15 -6.00
N ASP A 333 -29.39 -18.49 -5.96
CA ASP A 333 -28.43 -19.31 -6.73
C ASP A 333 -28.52 -19.17 -8.27
N ALA A 334 -29.64 -18.65 -8.78
CA ALA A 334 -29.83 -18.39 -10.20
C ALA A 334 -29.26 -17.03 -10.66
N ALA A 335 -28.88 -16.16 -9.71
CA ALA A 335 -28.42 -14.81 -10.00
C ALA A 335 -27.03 -14.81 -10.65
N GLN A 336 -26.92 -14.07 -11.75
CA GLN A 336 -25.64 -13.82 -12.39
C GLN A 336 -25.00 -12.57 -11.76
N LYS A 337 -23.85 -12.75 -11.10
CA LYS A 337 -23.13 -11.68 -10.41
C LYS A 337 -22.18 -10.87 -11.32
N GLY A 338 -21.92 -11.35 -12.53
CA GLY A 338 -21.10 -10.68 -13.54
C GLY A 338 -21.21 -11.30 -14.93
N VAL A 339 -20.90 -10.51 -15.96
CA VAL A 339 -20.99 -10.89 -17.39
C VAL A 339 -19.74 -11.60 -17.88
N LEU A 340 -18.58 -11.27 -17.31
CA LEU A 340 -17.28 -11.79 -17.66
C LEU A 340 -16.71 -12.67 -16.54
N GLU A 341 -15.89 -13.65 -16.92
CA GLU A 341 -14.91 -14.24 -16.02
C GLU A 341 -13.49 -13.96 -16.53
N PHE A 342 -12.57 -13.81 -15.58
CA PHE A 342 -11.17 -13.48 -15.81
C PHE A 342 -10.32 -14.76 -15.77
N ASP A 343 -10.81 -15.84 -16.39
CA ASP A 343 -10.19 -17.16 -16.36
C ASP A 343 -8.86 -17.21 -17.12
N GLY A 344 -8.71 -16.41 -18.17
CA GLY A 344 -7.43 -16.22 -18.88
C GLY A 344 -6.38 -15.53 -18.01
N ILE A 345 -6.76 -14.43 -17.34
CA ILE A 345 -5.90 -13.76 -16.36
C ILE A 345 -5.53 -14.72 -15.23
N ARG A 346 -6.51 -15.47 -14.70
CA ARG A 346 -6.27 -16.49 -13.68
C ARG A 346 -5.26 -17.53 -14.16
N LYS A 347 -5.34 -17.97 -15.42
CA LYS A 347 -4.41 -18.95 -16.01
C LYS A 347 -2.99 -18.39 -16.15
N VAL A 348 -2.83 -17.14 -16.56
CA VAL A 348 -1.51 -16.47 -16.60
C VAL A 348 -0.93 -16.41 -15.18
N LEU A 349 -1.70 -15.89 -14.21
CA LEU A 349 -1.25 -15.77 -12.83
C LEU A 349 -0.91 -17.13 -12.21
N SER A 350 -1.75 -18.15 -12.38
CA SER A 350 -1.52 -19.48 -11.82
C SER A 350 -0.30 -20.18 -12.42
N SER A 351 0.03 -19.89 -13.68
CA SER A 351 1.25 -20.42 -14.29
C SER A 351 2.52 -19.80 -13.71
N CYS A 352 2.43 -18.57 -13.21
CA CYS A 352 3.58 -17.72 -12.91
C CYS A 352 3.80 -17.43 -11.42
N VAL A 353 2.75 -17.54 -10.59
CA VAL A 353 2.84 -17.44 -9.14
C VAL A 353 3.24 -18.79 -8.56
N ASP A 354 4.41 -18.84 -7.92
CA ASP A 354 4.98 -20.07 -7.38
C ASP A 354 5.40 -19.93 -5.90
N GLU A 355 5.76 -21.06 -5.28
CA GLU A 355 6.21 -21.14 -3.88
C GLU A 355 7.50 -20.35 -3.59
N ARG A 356 8.29 -19.98 -4.61
CA ARG A 356 9.51 -19.17 -4.40
C ARG A 356 9.15 -17.73 -4.11
N MET A 357 8.08 -17.22 -4.70
CA MET A 357 7.57 -15.86 -4.42
C MET A 357 7.23 -15.71 -2.94
N GLN A 358 6.68 -16.75 -2.30
CA GLN A 358 6.42 -16.74 -0.85
C GLN A 358 7.67 -16.71 0.03
N LYS A 359 8.86 -16.87 -0.54
CA LYS A 359 10.13 -16.77 0.19
C LYS A 359 10.83 -15.45 -0.11
N ASN A 360 10.17 -14.55 -0.84
CA ASN A 360 10.72 -13.26 -1.19
C ASN A 360 11.03 -12.41 0.04
N ARG A 361 12.11 -11.65 -0.10
CA ARG A 361 12.44 -10.54 0.81
C ARG A 361 11.79 -9.23 0.34
N SER A 362 10.90 -9.29 -0.64
CA SER A 362 9.93 -8.25 -0.96
C SER A 362 8.58 -8.66 -0.41
N GLU A 363 7.77 -7.67 -0.06
CA GLU A 363 6.38 -7.83 0.32
C GLU A 363 5.48 -7.36 -0.82
N LEU A 364 4.58 -8.23 -1.25
CA LEU A 364 3.54 -7.96 -2.24
C LEU A 364 2.23 -7.64 -1.52
N ILE A 365 1.66 -6.49 -1.85
CA ILE A 365 0.45 -5.94 -1.25
C ILE A 365 -0.59 -5.72 -2.35
N LEU A 366 -1.71 -6.44 -2.25
CA LEU A 366 -2.78 -6.43 -3.23
C LEU A 366 -4.03 -5.80 -2.62
N ASN A 367 -4.60 -4.82 -3.31
CA ASN A 367 -5.66 -3.99 -2.77
C ASN A 367 -7.02 -4.35 -3.36
N THR A 368 -7.97 -4.71 -2.50
CA THR A 368 -9.33 -5.12 -2.87
C THR A 368 -10.37 -4.52 -1.93
N VAL A 369 -11.59 -4.32 -2.43
CA VAL A 369 -12.74 -3.89 -1.61
C VAL A 369 -13.65 -5.07 -1.34
N GLU A 370 -14.01 -5.30 -0.08
CA GLU A 370 -15.18 -6.12 0.26
C GLU A 370 -16.43 -5.27 0.04
N PHE A 371 -17.17 -5.58 -1.02
CA PHE A 371 -18.25 -4.70 -1.49
C PHE A 371 -19.43 -4.61 -0.52
N ARG A 372 -19.65 -5.65 0.29
CA ARG A 372 -20.70 -5.67 1.32
C ARG A 372 -20.48 -4.61 2.40
N THR A 373 -19.24 -4.47 2.86
CA THR A 373 -18.88 -3.56 3.96
C THR A 373 -18.29 -2.24 3.46
N GLY A 374 -17.87 -2.19 2.19
CA GLY A 374 -17.10 -1.08 1.62
C GLY A 374 -15.68 -0.98 2.20
N ALA A 375 -15.21 -1.99 2.93
CA ALA A 375 -13.89 -2.02 3.53
C ALA A 375 -12.83 -2.24 2.44
N LEU A 376 -11.79 -1.40 2.47
CA LEU A 376 -10.58 -1.58 1.66
C LEU A 376 -9.61 -2.47 2.43
N TYR A 377 -9.18 -3.57 1.81
CA TYR A 377 -8.17 -4.48 2.33
C TYR A 377 -6.88 -4.37 1.51
N ALA A 378 -5.75 -4.22 2.20
CA ALA A 378 -4.41 -4.23 1.63
C ALA A 378 -3.69 -5.53 2.01
N LEU A 379 -3.96 -6.59 1.26
CA LEU A 379 -3.59 -7.98 1.57
C LEU A 379 -2.12 -8.26 1.24
N SER A 380 -1.39 -8.84 2.19
CA SER A 380 0.06 -9.09 2.08
C SER A 380 0.39 -10.57 1.91
N ASP A 381 1.36 -10.89 1.04
CA ASP A 381 1.98 -12.24 0.93
C ASP A 381 2.84 -12.64 2.14
N GLN A 382 3.02 -11.72 3.08
CA GLN A 382 3.70 -11.94 4.36
C GLN A 382 2.73 -11.95 5.55
N ALA A 383 1.43 -11.76 5.33
CA ALA A 383 0.39 -11.90 6.35
C ALA A 383 -0.72 -12.85 5.89
N GLU A 384 -1.68 -12.34 5.11
CA GLU A 384 -2.92 -13.04 4.78
C GLU A 384 -2.75 -14.02 3.60
N LEU A 385 -1.95 -13.67 2.59
CA LEU A 385 -1.85 -14.42 1.32
C LEU A 385 -0.81 -15.54 1.39
N ARG A 386 -1.02 -16.50 2.29
CA ARG A 386 -0.06 -17.57 2.64
C ARG A 386 0.05 -18.73 1.64
N SER A 387 -0.68 -18.71 0.52
CA SER A 387 -0.56 -19.71 -0.56
C SER A 387 -0.44 -19.03 -1.93
N PRO A 388 0.20 -19.65 -2.94
CA PRO A 388 0.18 -19.14 -4.31
C PRO A 388 -1.25 -18.91 -4.81
N ALA A 389 -2.17 -19.80 -4.45
CA ALA A 389 -3.59 -19.68 -4.79
C ALA A 389 -4.22 -18.41 -4.20
N CYS A 390 -3.90 -18.07 -2.94
CA CYS A 390 -4.39 -16.82 -2.34
C CYS A 390 -3.84 -15.57 -3.02
N VAL A 391 -2.58 -15.58 -3.45
CA VAL A 391 -2.02 -14.47 -4.23
C VAL A 391 -2.74 -14.31 -5.58
N VAL A 392 -3.03 -15.43 -6.26
CA VAL A 392 -3.79 -15.42 -7.52
C VAL A 392 -5.20 -14.86 -7.30
N GLU A 393 -5.95 -15.37 -6.33
CA GLU A 393 -7.31 -14.89 -6.05
C GLU A 393 -7.33 -13.43 -5.57
N ALA A 394 -6.35 -12.99 -4.78
CA ALA A 394 -6.25 -11.59 -4.37
C ALA A 394 -5.90 -10.66 -5.53
N ALA A 395 -5.02 -11.08 -6.45
CA ALA A 395 -4.70 -10.30 -7.65
C ALA A 395 -5.91 -10.20 -8.60
N LEU A 396 -6.69 -11.28 -8.71
CA LEU A 396 -7.96 -11.28 -9.44
C LEU A 396 -8.98 -10.37 -8.76
N ALA A 397 -9.23 -10.54 -7.46
CA ALA A 397 -10.12 -9.68 -6.68
C ALA A 397 -9.78 -8.20 -6.86
N SER A 398 -8.48 -7.87 -6.85
CA SER A 398 -7.98 -6.53 -7.08
C SER A 398 -8.26 -5.98 -8.48
N SER A 399 -8.73 -6.78 -9.46
CA SER A 399 -8.92 -6.40 -10.87
C SER A 399 -10.36 -6.52 -11.38
N LEU A 400 -11.28 -7.01 -10.56
CA LEU A 400 -12.66 -7.29 -10.97
C LEU A 400 -13.54 -6.07 -10.76
N LEU A 401 -13.93 -5.42 -11.86
CA LEU A 401 -14.86 -4.30 -11.79
C LEU A 401 -16.28 -4.76 -11.44
N PRO A 402 -17.01 -3.98 -10.62
CA PRO A 402 -18.40 -4.26 -10.29
C PRO A 402 -19.27 -4.39 -11.55
N VAL A 403 -20.27 -5.28 -11.51
CA VAL A 403 -21.26 -5.52 -12.58
C VAL A 403 -20.69 -6.16 -13.85
N ILE A 404 -19.41 -5.98 -14.14
CA ILE A 404 -18.74 -6.54 -15.32
C ILE A 404 -18.28 -7.97 -15.05
N ALA A 405 -17.62 -8.22 -13.94
CA ALA A 405 -16.98 -9.50 -13.67
C ALA A 405 -17.54 -10.16 -12.40
N ASN A 406 -17.55 -11.51 -12.37
CA ASN A 406 -17.97 -12.22 -11.16
C ASN A 406 -17.00 -11.92 -10.01
N PRO A 407 -17.49 -11.57 -8.81
CA PRO A 407 -16.64 -11.25 -7.67
C PRO A 407 -15.86 -12.49 -7.20
N VAL A 408 -14.71 -12.25 -6.58
CA VAL A 408 -14.02 -13.30 -5.82
C VAL A 408 -14.73 -13.46 -4.49
N VAL A 409 -14.96 -14.72 -4.10
CA VAL A 409 -15.66 -15.08 -2.86
C VAL A 409 -14.76 -15.84 -1.88
N GLN A 410 -13.49 -16.06 -2.23
CA GLN A 410 -12.54 -16.87 -1.45
C GLN A 410 -11.25 -16.09 -1.20
N LEU A 411 -11.26 -15.22 -0.19
CA LEU A 411 -10.05 -14.60 0.36
C LEU A 411 -9.97 -14.87 1.86
N PRO A 412 -8.77 -14.87 2.46
CA PRO A 412 -8.58 -15.21 3.87
C PRO A 412 -8.85 -14.00 4.79
N VAL A 413 -9.84 -13.18 4.45
CA VAL A 413 -10.23 -11.96 5.17
C VAL A 413 -11.73 -11.78 5.15
N GLY A 414 -12.24 -10.87 5.99
CA GLY A 414 -13.66 -10.62 6.14
C GLY A 414 -14.34 -11.66 7.04
N LEU A 415 -15.67 -11.68 7.04
CA LEU A 415 -16.43 -12.65 7.83
C LEU A 415 -16.23 -14.07 7.29
N PRO A 416 -16.10 -15.08 8.18
CA PRO A 416 -16.11 -16.47 7.76
C PRO A 416 -17.38 -16.79 6.97
N TYR A 417 -17.18 -17.32 5.77
CA TYR A 417 -18.27 -17.78 4.91
C TYR A 417 -19.01 -18.96 5.57
N ASP A 418 -20.33 -18.82 5.74
CA ASP A 418 -21.24 -19.88 6.17
C ASP A 418 -22.10 -20.31 4.97
N PRO A 419 -21.87 -21.51 4.40
CA PRO A 419 -22.64 -21.99 3.25
C PRO A 419 -24.12 -22.22 3.57
N THR A 420 -24.50 -22.22 4.86
CA THR A 420 -25.91 -22.30 5.28
C THR A 420 -26.59 -20.93 5.39
N GLN A 421 -25.82 -19.84 5.31
CA GLN A 421 -26.28 -18.46 5.38
C GLN A 421 -25.62 -17.61 4.28
N LEU A 422 -25.80 -18.02 3.02
CA LEU A 422 -25.19 -17.38 1.85
C LEU A 422 -25.45 -15.86 1.81
N ASP A 423 -26.72 -15.47 1.92
CA ASP A 423 -27.13 -14.05 1.89
C ASP A 423 -26.50 -13.22 3.00
N ALA A 424 -26.15 -13.84 4.14
CA ALA A 424 -25.60 -13.13 5.29
C ALA A 424 -24.07 -13.15 5.34
N THR A 425 -23.41 -14.13 4.71
CA THR A 425 -21.98 -14.41 4.96
C THR A 425 -21.12 -14.53 3.70
N GLU A 426 -21.69 -14.61 2.50
CA GLU A 426 -20.92 -14.71 1.26
C GLU A 426 -20.16 -13.39 0.98
N PRO A 427 -18.82 -13.37 1.06
CA PRO A 427 -18.07 -12.18 0.79
C PRO A 427 -18.06 -11.89 -0.72
N SER A 428 -17.88 -10.63 -1.10
CA SER A 428 -17.78 -10.21 -2.49
C SER A 428 -16.64 -9.23 -2.63
N PHE A 429 -15.50 -9.74 -3.10
CA PHE A 429 -14.29 -8.95 -3.29
C PHE A 429 -14.18 -8.46 -4.74
N LEU A 430 -13.96 -7.16 -4.88
CA LEU A 430 -13.88 -6.42 -6.14
C LEU A 430 -12.64 -5.51 -6.15
N ASP A 431 -12.42 -4.87 -7.29
CA ASP A 431 -11.24 -4.03 -7.58
C ASP A 431 -11.00 -2.99 -6.47
N GLY A 432 -9.76 -2.95 -5.97
CA GLY A 432 -9.34 -1.98 -4.96
C GLY A 432 -9.38 -0.53 -5.44
N GLY A 433 -9.28 -0.32 -6.76
CA GLY A 433 -9.25 1.00 -7.40
C GLY A 433 -10.49 1.84 -7.11
N ILE A 434 -11.62 1.20 -6.77
CA ILE A 434 -12.86 1.85 -6.33
C ILE A 434 -12.61 2.74 -5.09
N ARG A 435 -11.68 2.36 -4.21
CA ARG A 435 -11.41 3.02 -2.93
C ARG A 435 -9.97 3.52 -2.79
N SER A 436 -9.02 2.97 -3.55
CA SER A 436 -7.63 3.42 -3.60
C SER A 436 -7.02 3.07 -4.96
N GLU A 437 -7.03 4.03 -5.89
CA GLU A 437 -6.53 3.85 -7.26
C GLU A 437 -4.99 3.84 -7.31
N ILE A 438 -4.34 4.60 -6.43
CA ILE A 438 -2.89 4.58 -6.20
C ILE A 438 -2.66 4.15 -4.75
N PRO A 439 -2.49 2.83 -4.48
CA PRO A 439 -2.39 2.32 -3.12
C PRO A 439 -1.01 2.57 -2.51
N LEU A 440 -0.71 3.86 -2.25
CA LEU A 440 0.53 4.35 -1.67
C LEU A 440 0.53 4.29 -0.15
N MET A 441 -0.63 4.48 0.49
CA MET A 441 -0.76 4.44 1.95
C MET A 441 -0.28 3.12 2.56
N PRO A 442 -0.59 1.93 1.99
CA PRO A 442 -0.04 0.66 2.48
C PRO A 442 1.49 0.62 2.55
N LEU A 443 2.20 1.33 1.66
CA LEU A 443 3.66 1.43 1.67
C LEU A 443 4.16 2.41 2.71
N ALA A 444 3.52 3.57 2.83
CA ALA A 444 3.87 4.57 3.84
C ALA A 444 3.77 4.00 5.25
N ARG A 445 2.65 3.31 5.56
CA ARG A 445 2.41 2.63 6.85
C ARG A 445 3.39 1.50 7.16
N ARG A 446 3.96 0.89 6.12
CA ARG A 446 4.97 -0.17 6.23
C ARG A 446 6.40 0.38 6.30
N GLY A 447 6.59 1.70 6.35
CA GLY A 447 7.91 2.30 6.49
C GLY A 447 8.70 2.39 5.19
N ALA A 448 8.04 2.50 4.03
CA ALA A 448 8.70 2.86 2.79
C ALA A 448 9.36 4.24 2.91
N GLU A 449 10.59 4.38 2.43
CA GLU A 449 11.38 5.62 2.52
C GLU A 449 11.58 6.25 1.13
N ARG A 450 11.61 5.42 0.09
CA ARG A 450 11.66 5.85 -1.31
C ARG A 450 10.56 5.12 -2.05
N VAL A 451 9.70 5.82 -2.78
CA VAL A 451 8.58 5.20 -3.48
C VAL A 451 8.57 5.64 -4.93
N LEU A 452 8.60 4.67 -5.85
CA LEU A 452 8.27 4.89 -7.25
C LEU A 452 6.77 4.68 -7.44
N VAL A 453 6.06 5.71 -7.87
CA VAL A 453 4.64 5.64 -8.23
C VAL A 453 4.54 5.64 -9.75
N VAL A 454 3.96 4.61 -10.33
CA VAL A 454 3.75 4.49 -11.77
C VAL A 454 2.27 4.53 -12.07
N SER A 455 1.88 5.42 -12.98
CA SER A 455 0.49 5.68 -13.31
C SER A 455 0.25 5.79 -14.82
N SER A 456 -0.83 5.17 -15.28
CA SER A 456 -1.25 5.20 -16.69
C SER A 456 -2.06 6.43 -17.09
N ALA A 457 -2.41 7.31 -16.15
CA ALA A 457 -3.13 8.55 -16.39
C ALA A 457 -2.80 9.60 -15.33
N ASN A 458 -3.06 10.88 -15.62
CA ASN A 458 -3.08 11.89 -14.58
C ASN A 458 -4.41 11.77 -13.81
N SER A 459 -4.44 12.08 -12.52
CA SER A 459 -5.66 12.01 -11.69
C SER A 459 -6.76 12.99 -12.12
N ILE A 460 -6.48 13.85 -13.11
CA ILE A 460 -7.32 14.94 -13.54
C ILE A 460 -8.31 14.41 -14.57
N LEU A 461 -9.57 14.28 -14.17
CA LEU A 461 -10.64 13.93 -15.09
C LEU A 461 -10.90 15.08 -16.05
N GLY A 462 -10.64 14.86 -17.34
CA GLY A 462 -11.07 15.77 -18.40
C GLY A 462 -12.60 15.94 -18.45
N GLY A 463 -13.07 17.03 -19.05
CA GLY A 463 -14.49 17.23 -19.35
C GLY A 463 -14.98 16.19 -20.36
N THR A 464 -16.12 15.56 -20.09
CA THR A 464 -16.73 14.59 -21.02
C THR A 464 -17.76 15.27 -21.91
N HIS A 465 -17.98 14.71 -23.10
CA HIS A 465 -19.18 15.02 -23.87
C HIS A 465 -20.46 14.66 -23.10
N ARG A 466 -21.62 15.10 -23.60
CA ARG A 466 -22.93 14.77 -23.04
C ARG A 466 -23.10 13.25 -22.91
N LEU A 467 -23.27 12.76 -21.68
CA LEU A 467 -23.52 11.36 -21.36
C LEU A 467 -24.85 10.92 -22.02
N ARG A 468 -24.82 9.84 -22.80
CA ARG A 468 -25.91 9.45 -23.70
C ARG A 468 -26.85 8.41 -23.09
N ASN A 469 -26.38 7.63 -22.13
CA ASN A 469 -27.11 6.49 -21.56
C ASN A 469 -26.68 6.20 -20.11
N ALA A 470 -27.43 5.34 -19.42
CA ALA A 470 -27.17 4.99 -18.02
C ALA A 470 -25.83 4.27 -17.80
N LEU A 471 -25.36 3.51 -18.80
CA LEU A 471 -24.06 2.83 -18.72
C LEU A 471 -22.90 3.84 -18.75
N GLU A 472 -22.96 4.84 -19.62
CA GLU A 472 -22.00 5.95 -19.64
C GLU A 472 -22.06 6.77 -18.35
N ILE A 473 -23.24 6.95 -17.74
CA ILE A 473 -23.37 7.59 -16.42
C ILE A 473 -22.71 6.74 -15.33
N ALA A 474 -22.96 5.43 -15.30
CA ALA A 474 -22.36 4.52 -14.32
C ALA A 474 -20.84 4.45 -14.47
N GLN A 475 -20.34 4.36 -15.70
CA GLN A 475 -18.91 4.41 -16.00
C GLN A 475 -18.30 5.73 -15.54
N ARG A 476 -18.93 6.86 -15.89
CA ARG A 476 -18.44 8.18 -15.45
C ARG A 476 -18.51 8.36 -13.93
N TYR A 477 -19.52 7.78 -13.28
CA TYR A 477 -19.61 7.76 -11.82
C TYR A 477 -18.41 7.03 -11.21
N ILE A 478 -18.06 5.84 -11.73
CA ILE A 478 -16.85 5.11 -11.32
C ILE A 478 -15.62 6.00 -11.54
N ASP A 479 -15.43 6.57 -12.73
CA ASP A 479 -14.28 7.43 -13.03
C ASP A 479 -14.19 8.64 -12.08
N VAL A 480 -15.32 9.28 -11.76
CA VAL A 480 -15.40 10.42 -10.83
C VAL A 480 -15.10 10.01 -9.40
N SER A 481 -15.69 8.91 -8.93
CA SER A 481 -15.44 8.38 -7.60
C SER A 481 -13.99 7.95 -7.42
N VAL A 482 -13.35 7.46 -8.48
CA VAL A 482 -11.98 6.95 -8.47
C VAL A 482 -10.95 8.08 -8.65
N GLY A 483 -11.21 9.06 -9.53
CA GLY A 483 -10.28 10.16 -9.81
C GLY A 483 -9.99 11.05 -8.60
N GLY A 484 -11.00 11.36 -7.78
CA GLY A 484 -10.83 12.13 -6.55
C GLY A 484 -9.95 11.44 -5.49
N VAL A 485 -9.90 10.11 -5.51
CA VAL A 485 -9.15 9.29 -4.54
C VAL A 485 -7.64 9.40 -4.76
N THR A 486 -7.20 9.55 -6.01
CA THR A 486 -5.76 9.53 -6.31
C THR A 486 -5.02 10.73 -5.71
N GLU A 487 -5.54 11.95 -5.84
CA GLU A 487 -4.89 13.14 -5.28
C GLU A 487 -4.87 13.08 -3.75
N SER A 488 -5.98 12.63 -3.14
CA SER A 488 -6.04 12.44 -1.70
C SER A 488 -5.05 11.39 -1.22
N ASP A 489 -4.87 10.27 -1.93
CA ASP A 489 -3.94 9.21 -1.54
C ASP A 489 -2.49 9.68 -1.57
N LEU A 490 -2.08 10.43 -2.61
CA LEU A 490 -0.73 10.99 -2.71
C LEU A 490 -0.45 12.00 -1.59
N VAL A 491 -1.37 12.93 -1.34
CA VAL A 491 -1.21 13.95 -0.30
C VAL A 491 -1.27 13.32 1.10
N HIS A 492 -2.19 12.39 1.32
CA HIS A 492 -2.37 11.75 2.62
C HIS A 492 -1.18 10.86 2.97
N ALA A 493 -0.71 10.01 2.05
CA ALA A 493 0.47 9.19 2.30
C ALA A 493 1.72 10.05 2.55
N LYS A 494 1.80 11.22 1.89
CA LYS A 494 2.86 12.20 2.13
C LYS A 494 2.84 12.79 3.50
N ARG A 495 1.71 13.37 3.89
CA ARG A 495 1.54 13.94 5.22
C ARG A 495 1.75 12.89 6.30
N HIS A 496 1.28 11.67 6.08
CA HIS A 496 1.50 10.56 7.02
C HIS A 496 3.00 10.26 7.16
N ALA A 497 3.72 10.00 6.07
CA ALA A 497 5.15 9.68 6.14
C ALA A 497 6.00 10.82 6.72
N GLU A 498 5.70 12.08 6.36
CA GLU A 498 6.35 13.26 6.92
C GLU A 498 6.07 13.41 8.41
N SER A 499 4.81 13.23 8.84
CA SER A 499 4.41 13.27 10.25
C SER A 499 5.07 12.15 11.06
N VAL A 500 5.12 10.92 10.54
CA VAL A 500 5.80 9.79 11.18
C VAL A 500 7.27 10.16 11.38
N ARG A 501 7.92 10.68 10.34
CA ARG A 501 9.34 11.00 10.38
C ARG A 501 9.66 12.15 11.35
N GLN A 502 8.87 13.21 11.35
CA GLN A 502 9.05 14.33 12.26
C GLN A 502 8.93 13.87 13.71
N ALA A 503 7.92 13.05 14.01
CA ALA A 503 7.75 12.46 15.34
C ALA A 503 8.93 11.56 15.75
N GLU A 504 9.52 10.79 14.82
CA GLU A 504 10.74 10.03 15.08
C GLU A 504 11.95 10.92 15.41
N ILE A 505 12.15 12.03 14.67
CA ILE A 505 13.27 12.95 14.89
C ILE A 505 13.17 13.58 16.28
N GLU A 506 11.98 14.08 16.64
CA GLU A 506 11.73 14.71 17.94
C GLU A 506 11.96 13.71 19.08
N ALA A 507 11.37 12.51 18.96
CA ALA A 507 11.53 11.46 19.95
C ALA A 507 12.97 10.94 20.06
N CYS A 508 13.71 10.91 18.95
CA CYS A 508 15.13 10.56 18.94
C CYS A 508 15.96 11.59 19.70
N ARG A 509 15.78 12.88 19.42
CA ARG A 509 16.48 13.97 20.13
C ARG A 509 16.15 13.96 21.62
N GLU A 510 14.89 13.74 21.98
CA GLU A 510 14.46 13.60 23.39
C GLU A 510 15.15 12.41 24.05
N ARG A 511 15.11 11.23 23.42
CA ARG A 511 15.72 10.00 23.96
C ARG A 511 17.23 10.13 24.17
N LEU A 512 17.93 10.83 23.26
CA LEU A 512 19.36 11.08 23.38
C LEU A 512 19.70 12.09 24.50
N ARG A 513 18.81 13.03 24.81
CA ARG A 513 18.99 13.98 25.93
C ARG A 513 18.74 13.35 27.30
N GLU A 514 17.83 12.38 27.38
CA GLU A 514 17.48 11.70 28.63
C GLU A 514 18.51 10.67 29.06
N GLY A 515 19.28 10.13 28.09
CA GLY A 515 20.24 9.07 28.33
C GLY A 515 21.67 9.55 28.12
N ASP A 516 22.28 10.15 29.14
CA ASP A 516 23.73 10.39 29.18
C ASP A 516 24.53 9.08 28.94
N ALA A 517 23.91 7.92 29.20
CA ALA A 517 24.49 6.61 28.91
C ALA A 517 24.50 6.23 27.41
N LEU A 518 23.57 6.75 26.60
CA LEU A 518 23.49 6.45 25.16
C LEU A 518 24.51 7.25 24.36
N CYS A 519 24.61 8.55 24.67
CA CYS A 519 25.59 9.46 24.09
C CYS A 519 26.28 10.28 25.20
N PRO A 520 27.29 9.70 25.86
CA PRO A 520 28.05 10.41 26.90
C PRO A 520 28.61 11.74 26.41
N PRO A 521 28.74 12.77 27.26
CA PRO A 521 29.22 14.10 26.87
C PRO A 521 30.56 14.10 26.11
N ASP A 522 31.46 13.18 26.46
CA ASP A 522 32.79 13.03 25.81
C ASP A 522 32.79 12.02 24.65
N SER A 523 31.63 11.49 24.26
CA SER A 523 31.51 10.53 23.17
C SER A 523 31.48 11.22 21.80
N PRO A 524 31.94 10.56 20.73
CA PRO A 524 31.89 11.13 19.38
C PRO A 524 30.49 11.03 18.75
N CYS A 525 29.43 10.91 19.57
CA CYS A 525 28.06 10.76 19.13
C CYS A 525 27.52 12.07 18.53
N ASP A 526 27.12 12.02 17.27
CA ASP A 526 26.52 13.12 16.53
C ASP A 526 25.00 12.93 16.44
N ALA A 527 24.27 13.57 17.35
CA ALA A 527 22.80 13.47 17.43
C ALA A 527 22.10 13.89 16.13
N HIS A 528 22.65 14.84 15.38
CA HIS A 528 22.08 15.26 14.10
C HIS A 528 22.22 14.13 13.07
N LYS A 529 23.38 13.47 12.97
CA LYS A 529 23.52 12.32 12.06
C LYS A 529 22.65 11.12 12.44
N ILE A 530 22.49 10.87 13.74
CA ILE A 530 21.65 9.78 14.26
C ILE A 530 20.19 10.04 13.95
N CYS A 531 19.69 11.21 14.36
CA CYS A 531 18.28 11.51 14.32
C CYS A 531 17.83 12.07 12.97
N GLU A 532 18.67 12.77 12.20
CA GLU A 532 18.23 13.63 11.07
C GLU A 532 18.88 13.40 9.72
N THR A 533 19.96 12.64 9.54
CA THR A 533 20.53 12.46 8.18
C THR A 533 20.65 11.01 7.71
N ARG A 534 20.31 10.03 8.55
CA ARG A 534 20.57 8.60 8.31
C ARG A 534 22.06 8.26 8.10
N ALA A 535 22.97 9.21 8.31
CA ALA A 535 24.41 8.99 8.20
C ALA A 535 24.94 8.24 9.43
N TRP A 536 24.29 7.12 9.77
CA TRP A 536 24.52 6.36 11.00
C TRP A 536 25.93 5.79 11.06
N SER A 537 26.52 5.42 9.92
CA SER A 537 27.92 4.99 9.86
C SER A 537 28.89 6.09 10.30
N ASP A 538 28.55 7.35 10.07
CA ASP A 538 29.37 8.51 10.37
C ASP A 538 28.96 9.20 11.68
N ALA A 539 27.93 8.67 12.35
CA ALA A 539 27.36 9.23 13.58
C ALA A 539 28.30 9.16 14.78
N CYS A 540 29.32 8.29 14.72
CA CYS A 540 30.32 8.15 15.78
C CYS A 540 31.70 8.68 15.37
N SER A 541 31.80 9.36 14.23
CA SER A 541 33.06 9.96 13.79
C SER A 541 33.31 11.26 14.56
N ARG A 542 34.47 11.38 15.22
CA ARG A 542 34.90 12.68 15.77
C ARG A 542 34.94 13.68 14.62
N SER A 543 34.20 14.78 14.74
CA SER A 543 34.44 15.94 13.89
C SER A 543 35.93 16.24 13.99
N GLN A 544 36.69 16.07 12.89
CA GLN A 544 38.07 16.56 12.84
C GLN A 544 37.99 18.01 13.29
N GLY A 545 38.66 18.32 14.40
CA GLY A 545 38.43 19.54 15.15
C GLY A 545 38.48 20.77 14.24
N LEU A 546 37.64 21.75 14.55
CA LEU A 546 37.98 23.14 14.26
C LEU A 546 39.47 23.32 14.65
N PRO A 547 40.31 23.88 13.75
CA PRO A 547 41.69 24.15 14.11
C PRO A 547 41.70 24.98 15.41
N PRO A 548 42.66 24.74 16.31
CA PRO A 548 42.73 25.50 17.56
C PRO A 548 42.74 27.00 17.23
N PRO A 549 42.08 27.83 18.05
CA PRO A 549 42.07 29.28 17.81
C PRO A 549 43.52 29.75 17.72
N SER A 550 43.92 30.18 16.53
CA SER A 550 45.17 30.88 16.33
C SER A 550 45.22 32.06 17.30
N ALA A 551 46.38 32.23 17.94
CA ALA A 551 46.69 33.35 18.82
C ALA A 551 46.30 34.72 18.21
N PRO A 552 46.04 35.74 19.05
CA PRO A 552 45.59 37.04 18.59
C PRO A 552 46.74 37.73 17.84
N GLU A 553 46.57 37.97 16.54
CA GLU A 553 47.47 38.82 15.77
C GLU A 553 46.73 40.09 15.32
N GLU A 554 47.47 41.18 15.51
CA GLU A 554 47.10 42.57 15.53
C GLU A 554 46.72 43.17 14.16
N LEU A 555 45.85 44.19 14.26
CA LEU A 555 45.86 45.45 13.50
C LEU A 555 45.79 45.43 11.95
N ALA A 556 44.59 45.82 11.51
CA ALA A 556 44.31 46.92 10.58
C ALA A 556 44.54 46.71 9.06
N SER A 557 43.42 46.69 8.33
CA SER A 557 43.26 47.45 7.08
C SER A 557 41.78 47.80 6.86
N PRO A 558 41.44 49.00 6.36
CA PRO A 558 40.07 49.49 6.25
C PRO A 558 39.28 48.82 5.11
N PRO A 559 37.93 48.78 5.19
CA PRO A 559 37.10 48.15 4.17
C PRO A 559 36.97 49.03 2.91
N PRO A 560 36.97 48.44 1.70
CA PRO A 560 36.50 49.14 0.50
C PRO A 560 34.96 49.24 0.51
N ALA A 561 34.47 50.34 -0.06
CA ALA A 561 33.07 50.75 -0.11
C ALA A 561 32.13 49.73 -0.80
N PRO A 562 30.85 49.62 -0.39
CA PRO A 562 29.87 48.79 -1.07
C PRO A 562 29.43 49.44 -2.40
N ALA A 563 29.49 48.66 -3.47
CA ALA A 563 28.83 48.99 -4.73
C ALA A 563 27.31 48.81 -4.60
N ALA A 564 26.59 49.78 -5.16
CA ALA A 564 25.14 49.88 -5.30
C ALA A 564 24.54 48.68 -6.07
N GLU A 565 23.45 48.10 -5.57
CA GLU A 565 22.09 48.19 -6.13
C GLU A 565 21.68 46.96 -6.95
N ASP A 566 20.93 46.05 -6.31
CA ASP A 566 19.86 45.23 -6.93
C ASP A 566 18.92 44.69 -5.83
N ALA A 567 18.46 45.60 -4.96
CA ALA A 567 17.61 45.31 -3.81
C ALA A 567 16.17 45.79 -4.03
N ASN A 568 15.49 45.32 -5.10
CA ASN A 568 14.12 45.76 -5.38
C ASN A 568 13.08 44.65 -5.65
N GLU A 569 13.44 43.37 -5.59
CA GLU A 569 12.46 42.27 -5.67
C GLU A 569 12.01 41.81 -4.25
N ALA A 570 12.95 41.68 -3.32
CA ALA A 570 12.70 41.15 -1.97
C ALA A 570 11.87 42.10 -1.07
N GLN A 571 11.93 43.42 -1.30
CA GLN A 571 11.13 44.39 -0.54
C GLN A 571 9.68 44.51 -1.03
N ARG A 572 9.36 43.99 -2.23
CA ARG A 572 8.00 44.03 -2.77
C ARG A 572 7.10 42.97 -2.16
N VAL A 573 7.64 41.81 -1.79
CA VAL A 573 6.93 40.72 -1.12
C VAL A 573 6.55 41.09 0.33
N LYS A 574 7.40 41.87 1.01
CA LYS A 574 7.21 42.23 2.43
C LYS A 574 6.07 43.23 2.71
N ARG A 575 5.46 43.84 1.67
CA ARG A 575 4.35 44.80 1.82
C ARG A 575 2.95 44.19 1.71
N LEU A 576 2.83 42.89 1.46
CA LEU A 576 1.53 42.23 1.26
C LEU A 576 0.96 41.53 2.51
N GLY A 577 1.62 41.58 3.67
CA GLY A 577 1.00 41.19 4.95
C GLY A 577 0.47 39.75 4.99
N LEU A 578 1.17 38.81 4.34
CA LEU A 578 0.86 37.37 4.32
C LEU A 578 1.93 36.54 5.06
N ASP A 579 2.48 37.05 6.15
CA ASP A 579 3.50 36.37 6.97
C ASP A 579 2.89 35.79 8.26
N ASP A 580 1.90 34.89 8.17
CA ASP A 580 1.45 34.13 9.35
C ASP A 580 0.98 32.68 9.09
N THR A 581 1.36 32.07 7.96
CA THR A 581 1.23 30.61 7.79
C THR A 581 2.49 30.04 7.15
N ASP A 582 3.05 29.04 7.82
CA ASP A 582 4.17 28.19 7.40
C ASP A 582 5.55 28.86 7.33
N VAL A 583 6.15 29.06 8.52
CA VAL A 583 7.60 28.89 8.66
C VAL A 583 7.91 27.41 8.39
N LEU A 584 8.04 27.07 7.10
CA LEU A 584 8.51 25.77 6.65
C LEU A 584 9.89 25.54 7.26
N ALA A 585 9.99 24.48 8.06
CA ALA A 585 11.24 23.95 8.56
C ALA A 585 12.28 23.86 7.40
N PRO A 586 13.57 24.08 7.67
CA PRO A 586 14.61 24.00 6.63
C PRO A 586 14.48 22.66 5.88
N PRO A 587 14.79 22.62 4.57
CA PRO A 587 14.64 21.43 3.75
C PRO A 587 15.61 20.35 4.24
N ILE A 588 15.16 19.55 5.20
CA ILE A 588 15.71 18.23 5.47
C ILE A 588 15.57 17.49 4.14
N GLU A 589 16.68 17.03 3.57
CA GLU A 589 16.62 16.19 2.38
C GLU A 589 15.63 15.06 2.68
N PRO A 590 14.47 15.00 2.00
CA PRO A 590 13.30 14.43 2.62
C PRO A 590 13.54 12.93 2.75
N PHE A 591 13.56 12.43 3.99
CA PHE A 591 13.73 11.00 4.30
C PHE A 591 12.76 10.13 3.52
N TRP A 592 11.60 10.69 3.25
CA TRP A 592 10.58 10.12 2.41
C TRP A 592 10.56 10.81 1.06
N ARG A 593 10.78 10.06 -0.03
CA ARG A 593 10.74 10.61 -1.39
C ARG A 593 9.80 9.78 -2.25
N VAL A 594 8.82 10.46 -2.83
CA VAL A 594 7.97 9.91 -3.87
C VAL A 594 8.45 10.42 -5.21
N MET A 595 8.65 9.51 -6.15
CA MET A 595 8.89 9.82 -7.55
C MET A 595 7.71 9.27 -8.35
N GLY A 596 6.99 10.16 -9.03
CA GLY A 596 5.91 9.76 -9.94
C GLY A 596 6.37 9.68 -11.39
N VAL A 597 5.96 8.63 -12.09
CA VAL A 597 6.02 8.51 -13.55
C VAL A 597 4.61 8.33 -14.08
N PHE A 598 4.10 9.37 -14.75
CA PHE A 598 2.73 9.44 -15.24
C PHE A 598 2.73 9.47 -16.77
N ARG A 599 1.70 8.87 -17.39
CA ARG A 599 1.46 9.05 -18.82
C ARG A 599 1.18 10.51 -19.13
N ASN A 600 1.93 11.08 -20.06
CA ASN A 600 1.59 12.37 -20.63
C ASN A 600 0.45 12.21 -21.65
N GLU A 601 -0.76 12.61 -21.24
CA GLU A 601 -1.99 12.50 -22.03
C GLU A 601 -1.98 13.32 -23.32
N SER A 602 -1.17 14.38 -23.39
CA SER A 602 -1.04 15.18 -24.62
C SER A 602 -0.16 14.53 -25.68
N SER A 603 0.65 13.54 -25.30
CA SER A 603 1.63 12.89 -26.19
C SER A 603 1.39 11.40 -26.42
N VAL A 604 0.60 10.76 -25.55
CA VAL A 604 0.34 9.33 -25.61
C VAL A 604 -1.16 9.09 -25.42
N ASP A 605 -1.83 8.76 -26.52
CA ASP A 605 -3.26 8.45 -26.50
C ASP A 605 -3.58 7.25 -25.59
N SER A 606 -4.63 7.39 -24.80
CA SER A 606 -5.18 6.31 -23.98
C SER A 606 -5.84 5.22 -24.81
N LEU A 607 -6.04 4.05 -24.20
CA LEU A 607 -6.95 3.03 -24.72
C LEU A 607 -8.32 3.20 -24.08
N ASN A 608 -9.36 2.95 -24.87
CA ASN A 608 -10.73 2.96 -24.38
C ASN A 608 -10.99 1.67 -23.60
N GLY A 609 -11.17 1.78 -22.29
CA GLY A 609 -11.66 0.71 -21.42
C GLY A 609 -10.91 -0.63 -21.58
N TYR A 610 -11.65 -1.68 -21.93
CA TYR A 610 -11.16 -3.06 -22.10
C TYR A 610 -10.76 -3.38 -23.55
N ASN A 611 -10.20 -2.41 -24.29
CA ASN A 611 -9.64 -2.73 -25.61
C ASN A 611 -8.25 -3.38 -25.44
N PHE A 612 -8.18 -4.71 -25.62
CA PHE A 612 -6.95 -5.50 -25.56
C PHE A 612 -6.39 -5.86 -26.94
N GLU A 613 -6.53 -4.98 -27.92
CA GLU A 613 -5.92 -5.18 -29.24
C GLU A 613 -4.37 -5.21 -29.13
N PRO A 614 -3.68 -6.32 -29.46
CA PRO A 614 -2.25 -6.48 -29.21
C PRO A 614 -1.36 -5.36 -29.79
N ALA A 615 -1.72 -4.85 -30.97
CA ALA A 615 -0.99 -3.74 -31.60
C ALA A 615 -1.05 -2.45 -30.75
N GLU A 616 -2.22 -2.13 -30.21
CA GLU A 616 -2.45 -0.98 -29.34
C GLU A 616 -1.80 -1.15 -27.97
N LEU A 617 -1.90 -2.35 -27.38
CA LEU A 617 -1.21 -2.67 -26.12
C LEU A 617 0.31 -2.49 -26.28
N ARG A 618 0.88 -2.99 -27.38
CA ARG A 618 2.31 -2.86 -27.68
C ARG A 618 2.73 -1.40 -27.91
N ARG A 619 1.91 -0.60 -28.60
CA ARG A 619 2.14 0.85 -28.74
C ARG A 619 2.23 1.52 -27.36
N LEU A 620 1.27 1.22 -26.50
CA LEU A 620 1.20 1.82 -25.17
C LEU A 620 2.33 1.35 -24.25
N PHE A 621 2.70 0.07 -24.32
CA PHE A 621 3.85 -0.49 -23.60
C PHE A 621 5.15 0.23 -23.98
N ARG A 622 5.40 0.42 -25.28
CA ARG A 622 6.59 1.13 -25.78
C ARG A 622 6.63 2.57 -25.29
N ALA A 623 5.49 3.26 -25.29
CA ALA A 623 5.40 4.61 -24.75
C ALA A 623 5.74 4.65 -23.24
N GLY A 624 5.30 3.65 -22.48
CA GLY A 624 5.68 3.48 -21.08
C GLY A 624 7.17 3.23 -20.89
N ALA A 625 7.74 2.29 -21.64
CA ALA A 625 9.18 1.98 -21.59
C ALA A 625 10.04 3.19 -21.93
N GLU A 626 9.62 3.99 -22.92
CA GLU A 626 10.27 5.25 -23.28
C GLU A 626 10.20 6.29 -22.15
N GLN A 627 9.07 6.41 -21.46
CA GLN A 627 8.95 7.30 -20.30
C GLN A 627 9.85 6.84 -19.14
N GLY A 628 9.95 5.53 -18.91
CA GLY A 628 10.93 4.95 -17.98
C GLY A 628 12.36 5.32 -18.36
N ARG A 629 12.72 5.20 -19.64
CA ARG A 629 14.04 5.59 -20.18
C ARG A 629 14.34 7.07 -19.97
N LEU A 630 13.39 7.96 -20.28
CA LEU A 630 13.55 9.42 -20.10
C LEU A 630 13.79 9.80 -18.63
N ARG A 631 13.24 9.03 -17.68
CA ARG A 631 13.39 9.23 -16.24
C ARG A 631 14.45 8.33 -15.60
N CYS A 632 15.25 7.61 -16.39
CA CYS A 632 16.09 6.54 -15.88
C CYS A 632 17.13 7.01 -14.85
N LEU A 633 17.75 8.18 -15.03
CA LEU A 633 18.73 8.71 -14.07
C LEU A 633 18.08 9.10 -12.74
N ASP A 634 16.87 9.66 -12.77
CA ASP A 634 16.10 9.95 -11.56
C ASP A 634 15.73 8.66 -10.81
N ILE A 635 15.33 7.62 -11.56
CA ILE A 635 15.01 6.29 -11.02
C ILE A 635 16.27 5.64 -10.44
N ALA A 636 17.42 5.73 -11.13
CA ALA A 636 18.70 5.26 -10.65
C ALA A 636 19.06 5.91 -9.30
N ARG A 637 18.90 7.24 -9.20
CA ARG A 637 19.11 7.98 -7.95
C ARG A 637 18.14 7.54 -6.85
N LEU A 638 16.86 7.32 -7.17
CA LEU A 638 15.86 6.81 -6.22
C LEU A 638 16.26 5.43 -5.66
N LEU A 639 16.82 4.56 -6.51
CA LEU A 639 17.29 3.21 -6.17
C LEU A 639 18.66 3.20 -5.46
N GLY A 640 19.33 4.34 -5.31
CA GLY A 640 20.68 4.42 -4.76
C GLY A 640 21.78 3.93 -5.71
N ILE A 641 21.51 3.90 -7.02
CA ILE A 641 22.50 3.66 -8.06
C ILE A 641 23.26 4.97 -8.32
N PRO A 642 24.61 4.98 -8.31
CA PRO A 642 25.39 6.18 -8.62
C PRO A 642 25.03 6.66 -10.03
N SER A 643 24.53 7.89 -10.11
CA SER A 643 23.96 8.46 -11.35
C SER A 643 24.22 9.95 -11.50
N ASP A 644 24.97 10.56 -10.57
CA ASP A 644 25.33 11.97 -10.65
C ASP A 644 26.52 12.16 -11.61
N PRO A 645 26.36 12.91 -12.71
CA PRO A 645 27.44 13.14 -13.68
C PRO A 645 28.72 13.71 -13.07
N SER A 646 28.65 14.42 -11.93
CA SER A 646 29.85 14.96 -11.28
C SER A 646 30.64 13.93 -10.47
N THR A 647 30.07 12.76 -10.21
CA THR A 647 30.67 11.71 -9.35
C THR A 647 30.87 10.38 -10.05
N VAL A 648 30.18 10.18 -11.18
CA VAL A 648 30.17 8.92 -11.92
C VAL A 648 31.24 8.97 -13.01
N ASP A 649 32.08 7.94 -13.10
CA ASP A 649 33.07 7.84 -14.17
C ASP A 649 32.41 7.50 -15.54
N ALA A 650 33.13 7.76 -16.63
CA ALA A 650 32.64 7.51 -17.99
C ALA A 650 32.26 6.03 -18.24
N ALA A 651 32.86 5.09 -17.50
CA ALA A 651 32.56 3.67 -17.65
C ALA A 651 31.18 3.33 -17.04
N MET A 652 30.85 3.89 -15.89
CA MET A 652 29.54 3.75 -15.26
C MET A 652 28.47 4.54 -16.02
N GLU A 653 28.80 5.72 -16.56
CA GLU A 653 27.89 6.46 -17.45
C GLU A 653 27.49 5.61 -18.67
N ALA A 654 28.46 5.00 -19.37
CA ALA A 654 28.19 4.11 -20.50
C ALA A 654 27.33 2.89 -20.11
N LYS A 655 27.51 2.36 -18.89
CA LYS A 655 26.68 1.28 -18.35
C LYS A 655 25.24 1.75 -18.10
N LEU A 656 25.05 2.92 -17.47
CA LEU A 656 23.73 3.51 -17.24
C LEU A 656 23.00 3.72 -18.57
N VAL A 657 23.65 4.31 -19.58
CA VAL A 657 23.05 4.52 -20.91
C VAL A 657 22.53 3.21 -21.50
N ARG A 658 23.32 2.13 -21.41
CA ARG A 658 22.94 0.79 -21.88
C ARG A 658 21.78 0.19 -21.08
N TRP A 659 21.79 0.33 -19.76
CA TRP A 659 20.74 -0.22 -18.90
C TRP A 659 19.43 0.56 -19.01
N CYS A 660 19.52 1.87 -19.25
CA CYS A 660 18.38 2.77 -19.40
C CYS A 660 17.67 2.64 -20.75
N SER A 661 18.33 2.10 -21.77
CA SER A 661 17.81 2.01 -23.13
C SER A 661 17.59 0.56 -23.58
N PRO A 662 16.79 -0.25 -22.87
CA PRO A 662 16.53 -1.62 -23.29
C PRO A 662 15.69 -1.63 -24.58
N GLU A 663 16.09 -2.47 -25.54
CA GLU A 663 15.31 -2.69 -26.76
C GLU A 663 14.21 -3.72 -26.51
N LEU A 664 12.97 -3.39 -26.87
CA LEU A 664 11.86 -4.34 -26.80
C LEU A 664 12.05 -5.42 -27.89
N PRO A 665 12.03 -6.72 -27.55
CA PRO A 665 12.13 -7.80 -28.53
C PRO A 665 11.09 -7.64 -29.66
N LYS A 666 11.44 -8.06 -30.88
CA LYS A 666 10.54 -8.03 -32.03
C LYS A 666 9.26 -8.85 -31.77
N ASN A 667 8.16 -8.48 -32.41
CA ASN A 667 6.86 -9.05 -32.10
C ASN A 667 6.80 -10.56 -32.41
N GLU A 668 7.43 -10.97 -33.51
CA GLU A 668 7.50 -12.37 -33.94
C GLU A 668 8.26 -13.22 -32.92
N ALA A 669 9.31 -12.67 -32.30
CA ALA A 669 10.07 -13.35 -31.27
C ALA A 669 9.30 -13.46 -29.94
N LEU A 670 8.45 -12.49 -29.63
CA LEU A 670 7.74 -12.40 -28.35
C LEU A 670 6.38 -13.14 -28.39
N CYS A 671 5.61 -12.94 -29.45
CA CYS A 671 4.22 -13.38 -29.57
C CYS A 671 3.98 -14.38 -30.72
N GLY A 672 5.00 -14.76 -31.50
CA GLY A 672 4.87 -15.48 -32.78
C GLY A 672 4.25 -16.89 -32.77
N GLY A 673 3.72 -17.36 -31.65
CA GLY A 673 2.94 -18.60 -31.54
C GLY A 673 1.54 -18.41 -30.96
N ILE A 674 1.13 -17.17 -30.70
CA ILE A 674 -0.18 -16.87 -30.12
C ILE A 674 -1.11 -16.46 -31.26
N THR A 675 -2.21 -17.19 -31.38
CA THR A 675 -3.29 -16.89 -32.32
C THR A 675 -4.49 -16.42 -31.52
N HIS A 676 -5.15 -15.37 -32.00
CA HIS A 676 -6.31 -14.79 -31.34
C HIS A 676 -7.56 -15.22 -32.08
N ALA A 677 -8.53 -15.78 -31.35
CA ALA A 677 -9.84 -16.06 -31.90
C ALA A 677 -10.59 -14.74 -32.16
N GLU A 678 -11.36 -14.68 -33.24
CA GLU A 678 -12.28 -13.56 -33.44
C GLU A 678 -13.51 -13.70 -32.53
N GLY A 679 -14.02 -12.58 -32.00
CA GLY A 679 -15.26 -12.54 -31.23
C GLY A 679 -15.07 -12.63 -29.72
N PHE A 680 -16.02 -13.25 -29.00
CA PHE A 680 -15.93 -13.49 -27.56
C PHE A 680 -15.86 -15.00 -27.30
N ARG A 681 -14.99 -15.42 -26.38
CA ARG A 681 -14.91 -16.81 -25.92
C ARG A 681 -16.02 -17.11 -24.91
N SER A 682 -16.73 -18.23 -25.06
CA SER A 682 -17.69 -18.69 -24.04
C SER A 682 -16.95 -19.21 -22.81
N CYS A 683 -17.48 -18.99 -21.60
CA CYS A 683 -16.91 -19.58 -20.38
C CYS A 683 -17.04 -21.11 -20.31
N ASP A 684 -17.81 -21.74 -21.21
CA ASP A 684 -17.81 -23.20 -21.38
C ASP A 684 -16.54 -23.71 -22.10
N GLN A 685 -15.79 -22.82 -22.75
CA GLN A 685 -14.53 -23.13 -23.42
C GLN A 685 -13.36 -22.78 -22.49
N PRO A 686 -12.39 -23.69 -22.27
CA PRO A 686 -11.26 -23.40 -21.40
C PRO A 686 -10.38 -22.29 -21.98
N ALA A 687 -9.72 -21.54 -21.10
CA ALA A 687 -8.74 -20.56 -21.52
C ALA A 687 -7.58 -21.22 -22.31
N PRO A 688 -7.02 -20.56 -23.35
CA PRO A 688 -5.98 -21.14 -24.21
C PRO A 688 -4.74 -21.63 -23.45
N ASP A 689 -4.13 -22.74 -23.89
CA ASP A 689 -2.90 -23.28 -23.27
C ASP A 689 -1.66 -22.41 -23.50
N THR A 690 -1.70 -21.52 -24.49
CA THR A 690 -0.69 -20.48 -24.74
C THR A 690 -0.54 -19.48 -23.58
N LEU A 691 -1.51 -19.46 -22.65
CA LEU A 691 -1.49 -18.66 -21.42
C LEU A 691 -0.68 -19.28 -20.28
N ASN A 692 -0.17 -20.50 -20.44
CA ASN A 692 0.79 -21.11 -19.52
C ASN A 692 2.17 -20.45 -19.68
N ALA A 693 2.22 -19.12 -19.49
CA ALA A 693 3.34 -18.27 -19.87
C ALA A 693 4.64 -18.68 -19.20
N CYS A 694 4.53 -19.20 -17.97
CA CYS A 694 5.65 -19.58 -17.10
C CYS A 694 5.76 -21.10 -16.89
N GLY A 695 5.00 -21.91 -17.64
CA GLY A 695 4.91 -23.37 -17.48
C GLY A 695 3.52 -23.86 -17.10
N VAL A 696 3.34 -25.19 -17.01
CA VAL A 696 2.06 -25.77 -16.57
C VAL A 696 1.85 -25.46 -15.09
N ALA A 697 0.73 -24.81 -14.77
CA ALA A 697 0.40 -24.50 -13.39
C ALA A 697 0.27 -25.79 -12.56
N PRO A 698 0.89 -25.87 -11.37
CA PRO A 698 0.54 -26.91 -10.43
C PRO A 698 -0.95 -26.79 -10.07
N PRO A 699 -1.64 -27.88 -9.71
CA PRO A 699 -3.01 -27.78 -9.20
C PRO A 699 -3.02 -26.85 -8.00
N LEU A 700 -3.66 -25.69 -8.14
CA LEU A 700 -3.79 -24.74 -7.05
C LEU A 700 -4.73 -25.36 -6.01
N GLY A 701 -4.24 -25.49 -4.78
CA GLY A 701 -5.11 -25.70 -3.62
C GLY A 701 -6.10 -24.55 -3.49
N ALA A 702 -7.20 -24.74 -2.77
CA ALA A 702 -8.11 -23.63 -2.48
C ALA A 702 -7.38 -22.56 -1.65
N CYS A 703 -7.69 -21.28 -1.88
CA CYS A 703 -7.32 -20.24 -0.94
C CYS A 703 -8.16 -20.41 0.32
N GLN A 704 -7.67 -21.23 1.25
CA GLN A 704 -8.36 -21.50 2.51
C GLN A 704 -7.91 -20.50 3.58
N THR A 705 -8.86 -20.04 4.39
CA THR A 705 -8.57 -19.44 5.69
C THR A 705 -7.87 -20.50 6.54
N SER A 706 -6.57 -20.36 6.81
CA SER A 706 -5.96 -21.11 7.92
C SER A 706 -6.65 -20.64 9.19
N ARG A 707 -7.50 -21.48 9.79
CA ARG A 707 -8.09 -21.23 11.10
C ARG A 707 -7.04 -21.22 12.18
#